data_AF-A0A428QPT8-F1
#
_entry.id   AF-A0A428QPT8-F1
#
_cell.length_a   1.000
_cell.length_b   1.000
_cell.length_c   1.000
_cell.angle_alpha   90.00
_cell.angle_beta   90.00
_cell.angle_gamma   90.00
#
_symmetry.space_group_name_H-M   'P 1'
#
loop_
_entity.id
_entity.type
_entity.pdbx_description
1 polymer ?
#
loop_
_entity_poly.entity_id
_entity_poly.type
_entity_poly.pdbx_seq_one_letter_code
_entity_poly.pdbx_strand_id
1 'polypeptide(L)'
;MGFICPRGANVADFLTSVTVKTEREIAPGFEDRVPTTAEEFEAVYKRSEVEDLKMAVEREKRQRSWRIGRRGVYTAGLREQVINCTQRQWQIMMGDRLSLSIKVISAIIQALVCGSLFYNLPQTSESIFLRPGVLFFPVLYFLLESMSETTASFMGRPILMRHKRFGFYRPTAFCIANAITDIPIVMLQVTCFSLILYFMSALQHDAGRFFTFWIVVNAETLCFIQLFRAVGAMFNHFGLASYISGLLSTIFFVYGGYLIPFSKMHPWFRWIFYLNPGAYAFESLMTNEFQGLSLECVAPQYIPFGPGYDNQSQEYRGCTVLGSDDSGMIDGVTYVQQQYDYAVGHIWRGFGVIIGFWLFLIGLTALGFELRNSHGGSSVLLYKRGSRTKKISDPEKEAGRNTESLQLSTQATRQSTFSWHNLDYYVQYQGAQKQLLNQVFGYVQPGNLVALMGCSGAGKTTLLDVLAQRKDAGEIRGSILIDGKPQGISFQRMTGYCEQMDVHEATATVKEALVFSAVLRQPRDIPYKEKIAYVDHIIELLELEDICDALIGTPGAGLSIEQRKRVTLGVELVAKPTLLFLDEPTSGLDGQSAYNIVRFMRRLVDGGQAVLCTIHQPSAVLFDAFDSLLLLAKGGRMAYFGETGEYSKTLLDYFARNGAPCPEGANPAEHIVEVIQGNSEVDVDWVDVWNQSSERAKALEKLERLNQEAIANTRDQVEDTASFATSKWFQWKTVLHRQMIQLWRSPDYVWNKINLHIFAALFSGFTFWMIGDGTFDLQLRLFAIFNFIFVAPGCINQMQPYFLHNRDLFETREKKSKTYHWVAFIGSQTVAEIPYLIICATLYFACWYFTAGFPVEARISGHVYLQMIFYEFLYTSVGQAIAAYAPNEYFAAIMNPVLIGAGMVSFCGVVVPYDAMQPFWKYWLYYLDPFHYLFGGLMGPIIWDVKVECRPEEFTSFNVPDGQTCGEYVADFLSVNAGYVANPNATGSCDYCAYSTGAEYAKTFNLREEYYGWRDTGITALFCISSYALVFLMMKLRSKKTKSARSD
;
A
#
# COMPACT_ATOMS: atom_id res chain seq x y z
N MET A 1 52.95 14.84 7.35
CA MET A 1 52.28 15.67 6.32
C MET A 1 51.82 17.04 6.84
N GLY A 2 52.01 17.38 8.13
CA GLY A 2 51.69 18.73 8.63
C GLY A 2 50.23 18.98 8.99
N PHE A 3 49.38 17.94 8.99
CA PHE A 3 47.99 18.01 9.44
C PHE A 3 47.89 17.74 10.93
N ILE A 4 47.03 18.49 11.63
CA ILE A 4 46.73 18.29 13.06
C ILE A 4 45.59 17.27 13.17
N CYS A 5 45.82 16.21 13.94
CA CYS A 5 44.75 15.30 14.34
C CYS A 5 44.02 15.90 15.55
N PRO A 6 42.72 16.21 15.46
CA PRO A 6 41.96 16.74 16.59
C PRO A 6 41.94 15.77 17.77
N ARG A 7 41.93 16.29 19.00
CA ARG A 7 41.90 15.46 20.22
C ARG A 7 40.62 14.63 20.28
N GLY A 8 40.75 13.31 20.47
CA GLY A 8 39.61 12.38 20.54
C GLY A 8 38.93 12.08 19.20
N ALA A 9 39.52 12.53 18.07
CA ALA A 9 39.04 12.15 16.74
C ALA A 9 39.38 10.68 16.42
N ASN A 10 38.47 10.00 15.74
CA ASN A 10 38.74 8.68 15.18
C ASN A 10 39.79 8.81 14.08
N VAL A 11 40.80 7.94 14.08
CA VAL A 11 41.87 7.91 13.06
C VAL A 11 41.28 7.78 11.65
N ALA A 12 40.20 7.03 11.47
CA ALA A 12 39.54 6.89 10.17
C ALA A 12 38.96 8.23 9.68
N ASP A 13 38.26 8.95 10.56
CA ASP A 13 37.66 10.26 10.24
C ASP A 13 38.74 11.31 9.97
N PHE A 14 39.82 11.30 10.76
CA PHE A 14 40.97 12.17 10.53
C PHE A 14 41.62 11.92 9.16
N LEU A 15 41.80 10.66 8.76
CA LEU A 15 42.41 10.34 7.46
C LEU A 15 41.53 10.79 6.29
N THR A 16 40.21 10.76 6.44
CA THR A 16 39.30 11.32 5.42
C THR A 16 39.32 12.85 5.41
N SER A 17 39.34 13.48 6.59
CA SER A 17 39.28 14.95 6.71
C SER A 17 40.48 15.66 6.10
N VAL A 18 41.66 15.03 6.15
CA VAL A 18 42.91 15.53 5.55
C VAL A 18 42.77 15.89 4.06
N THR A 19 41.92 15.15 3.34
CA THR A 19 41.69 15.38 1.90
C THR A 19 40.68 16.50 1.61
N VAL A 20 39.96 16.97 2.63
CA VAL A 20 38.88 17.95 2.50
C VAL A 20 39.31 19.32 3.02
N LYS A 21 39.32 20.32 2.12
CA LYS A 21 39.85 21.66 2.41
C LYS A 21 39.14 22.37 3.57
N THR A 22 37.86 22.08 3.80
CA THR A 22 37.05 22.74 4.82
C THR A 22 37.18 22.13 6.22
N GLU A 23 37.75 20.93 6.34
CA GLU A 23 37.83 20.19 7.61
C GLU A 23 39.27 20.01 8.11
N ARG A 24 40.24 19.97 7.20
CA ARG A 24 41.65 19.80 7.56
C ARG A 24 42.21 21.01 8.33
N GLU A 25 42.87 20.74 9.44
CA GLU A 25 43.66 21.73 10.18
C GLU A 25 45.15 21.54 9.87
N ILE A 26 45.82 22.64 9.54
CA ILE A 26 47.25 22.65 9.21
C ILE A 26 48.04 23.12 10.44
N ALA A 27 49.10 22.40 10.77
CA ALA A 27 50.01 22.77 11.83
C ALA A 27 50.68 24.12 11.52
N PRO A 28 50.77 25.05 12.49
CA PRO A 28 51.44 26.33 12.29
C PRO A 28 52.88 26.14 11.75
N GLY A 29 53.21 26.80 10.64
CA GLY A 29 54.53 26.69 9.98
C GLY A 29 54.65 25.57 8.94
N PHE A 30 53.56 24.85 8.65
CA PHE A 30 53.49 23.82 7.61
C PHE A 30 52.60 24.22 6.42
N GLU A 31 52.05 25.42 6.39
CA GLU A 31 51.07 25.90 5.39
C GLU A 31 51.57 25.74 3.94
N ASP A 32 52.86 25.99 3.69
CA ASP A 32 53.49 25.87 2.36
C ASP A 32 53.96 24.44 2.01
N ARG A 33 53.86 23.48 2.94
CA ARG A 33 54.44 22.13 2.81
C ARG A 33 53.40 21.02 2.74
N VAL A 34 52.13 21.36 2.84
CA VAL A 34 51.02 20.42 3.00
C VAL A 34 50.34 20.18 1.64
N PRO A 35 50.11 18.92 1.22
CA PRO A 35 49.44 18.63 -0.04
C PRO A 35 47.99 19.15 -0.05
N THR A 36 47.59 19.75 -1.16
CA THR A 36 46.30 20.43 -1.34
C THR A 36 45.47 19.92 -2.51
N THR A 37 46.11 19.30 -3.50
CA THR A 37 45.47 18.67 -4.65
C THR A 37 45.61 17.15 -4.61
N ALA A 38 44.72 16.43 -5.30
CA ALA A 38 44.79 14.97 -5.39
C ALA A 38 46.12 14.49 -5.99
N GLU A 39 46.68 15.25 -6.94
CA GLU A 39 47.98 14.98 -7.57
C GLU A 39 49.14 15.14 -6.59
N GLU A 40 49.09 16.15 -5.71
CA GLU A 40 50.09 16.35 -4.65
C GLU A 40 50.02 15.23 -3.60
N PHE A 41 48.81 14.84 -3.19
CA PHE A 41 48.61 13.68 -2.31
C PHE A 41 49.14 12.39 -2.94
N GLU A 42 48.88 12.17 -4.23
CA GLU A 42 49.39 11.01 -4.98
C GLU A 42 50.93 11.04 -5.09
N ALA A 43 51.52 12.21 -5.33
CA ALA A 43 52.96 12.40 -5.41
C ALA A 43 53.65 12.14 -4.05
N VAL A 44 53.06 12.61 -2.95
CA VAL A 44 53.54 12.31 -1.58
C VAL A 44 53.39 10.83 -1.26
N TYR A 45 52.26 10.21 -1.64
CA TYR A 45 52.03 8.78 -1.45
C TYR A 45 53.03 7.93 -2.26
N LYS A 46 53.28 8.26 -3.53
CA LYS A 46 54.27 7.58 -4.39
C LYS A 46 55.71 7.70 -3.88
N ARG A 47 56.02 8.74 -3.10
CA ARG A 47 57.33 8.94 -2.45
C ARG A 47 57.45 8.26 -1.09
N SER A 48 56.37 7.73 -0.53
CA SER A 48 56.36 7.07 0.79
C SER A 48 56.75 5.59 0.69
N GLU A 49 57.52 5.08 1.66
CA GLU A 49 57.91 3.65 1.76
C GLU A 49 56.72 2.77 2.20
N VAL A 50 55.72 2.59 1.31
CA VAL A 50 54.51 1.78 1.57
C VAL A 50 54.53 0.50 0.70
N GLU A 51 55.72 -0.07 0.48
CA GLU A 51 55.90 -1.33 -0.24
C GLU A 51 55.40 -2.53 0.58
N ASP A 52 55.47 -2.43 1.92
CA ASP A 52 54.97 -3.45 2.86
C ASP A 52 53.45 -3.61 2.89
N LEU A 53 52.67 -2.55 2.59
CA LEU A 53 51.22 -2.63 2.61
C LEU A 53 50.67 -3.38 1.39
N LYS A 54 51.33 -3.25 0.22
CA LYS A 54 51.00 -4.06 -0.97
C LYS A 54 51.27 -5.53 -0.70
N MET A 55 52.42 -5.85 -0.09
CA MET A 55 52.76 -7.20 0.32
C MET A 55 51.81 -7.73 1.41
N ALA A 56 51.39 -6.91 2.38
CA ALA A 56 50.43 -7.29 3.41
C ALA A 56 49.04 -7.57 2.82
N VAL A 57 48.55 -6.71 1.92
CA VAL A 57 47.27 -6.90 1.21
C VAL A 57 47.31 -8.11 0.28
N GLU A 58 48.43 -8.36 -0.41
CA GLU A 58 48.61 -9.56 -1.23
C GLU A 58 48.72 -10.83 -0.40
N ARG A 59 49.36 -10.77 0.76
CA ARG A 59 49.46 -11.88 1.72
C ARG A 59 48.09 -12.19 2.34
N GLU A 60 47.28 -11.18 2.66
CA GLU A 60 45.91 -11.35 3.12
C GLU A 60 44.99 -11.91 2.03
N LYS A 61 45.11 -11.41 0.79
CA LYS A 61 44.40 -11.94 -0.39
C LYS A 61 44.75 -13.41 -0.64
N ARG A 62 46.03 -13.79 -0.53
CA ARG A 62 46.50 -15.18 -0.65
C ARG A 62 46.04 -16.06 0.51
N GLN A 63 46.01 -15.56 1.75
CA GLN A 63 45.48 -16.30 2.90
C GLN A 63 43.97 -16.51 2.81
N ARG A 64 43.20 -15.52 2.32
CA ARG A 64 41.77 -15.68 2.03
C ARG A 64 41.51 -16.66 0.88
N SER A 65 42.31 -16.63 -0.18
CA SER A 65 42.13 -17.55 -1.32
C SER A 65 42.45 -19.01 -0.96
N TRP A 66 43.31 -19.27 0.02
CA TRP A 66 43.69 -20.63 0.42
C TRP A 66 42.70 -21.27 1.41
N ARG A 67 42.03 -20.47 2.26
CA ARG A 67 41.00 -20.97 3.20
C ARG A 67 39.61 -21.16 2.56
N ILE A 68 39.32 -20.48 1.45
CA ILE A 68 38.05 -20.59 0.72
C ILE A 68 38.27 -21.50 -0.50
N GLY A 69 38.48 -22.79 -0.27
CA GLY A 69 38.48 -23.77 -1.36
C GLY A 69 37.09 -23.85 -1.99
N ARG A 70 36.97 -23.57 -3.30
CA ARG A 70 35.87 -23.85 -4.28
C ARG A 70 34.43 -24.14 -3.77
N ARG A 71 34.01 -23.66 -2.61
CA ARG A 71 32.63 -23.67 -2.12
C ARG A 71 32.08 -22.29 -2.45
N GLY A 72 30.89 -22.27 -3.07
CA GLY A 72 30.27 -21.06 -3.59
C GLY A 72 30.07 -19.98 -2.51
N VAL A 73 29.48 -18.85 -2.91
CA VAL A 73 29.20 -17.68 -2.03
C VAL A 73 28.52 -18.07 -0.70
N TYR A 74 27.81 -19.20 -0.66
CA TYR A 74 27.12 -19.72 0.51
C TYR A 74 27.89 -20.84 1.18
N THR A 75 28.05 -20.75 2.50
CA THR A 75 28.74 -21.74 3.34
C THR A 75 27.89 -22.97 3.66
N ALA A 76 26.57 -22.80 3.81
CA ALA A 76 25.60 -23.86 4.11
C ALA A 76 25.02 -24.51 2.85
N GLY A 77 24.66 -25.79 2.93
CA GLY A 77 24.00 -26.52 1.83
C GLY A 77 22.54 -26.07 1.60
N LEU A 78 21.98 -26.31 0.41
CA LEU A 78 20.61 -25.86 0.06
C LEU A 78 19.55 -26.39 1.04
N ARG A 79 19.64 -27.65 1.46
CA ARG A 79 18.72 -28.26 2.43
C ARG A 79 18.72 -27.52 3.77
N GLU A 80 19.91 -27.21 4.27
CA GLU A 80 20.08 -26.49 5.54
C GLU A 80 19.55 -25.06 5.43
N GLN A 81 19.82 -24.39 4.30
CA GLN A 81 19.26 -23.08 4.01
C GLN A 81 17.72 -23.11 3.97
N VAL A 82 17.10 -24.12 3.34
CA VAL A 82 15.64 -24.27 3.30
C VAL A 82 15.09 -24.44 4.72
N ILE A 83 15.65 -25.34 5.53
CA ILE A 83 15.19 -25.57 6.91
C ILE A 83 15.26 -24.27 7.74
N ASN A 84 16.41 -23.58 7.70
CA ASN A 84 16.60 -22.34 8.44
C ASN A 84 15.69 -21.21 7.93
N CYS A 85 15.49 -21.12 6.62
CA CYS A 85 14.55 -20.15 6.03
C CYS A 85 13.10 -20.47 6.42
N THR A 86 12.70 -21.75 6.46
CA THR A 86 11.36 -22.17 6.89
C THR A 86 11.11 -21.83 8.35
N GLN A 87 12.07 -22.12 9.24
CA GLN A 87 11.97 -21.75 10.66
C GLN A 87 11.85 -20.24 10.84
N ARG A 88 12.68 -19.46 10.12
CA ARG A 88 12.61 -18.00 10.17
C ARG A 88 11.27 -17.49 9.63
N GLN A 89 10.80 -18.02 8.50
CA GLN A 89 9.55 -17.58 7.89
C GLN A 89 8.36 -17.87 8.81
N TRP A 90 8.35 -19.05 9.44
CA TRP A 90 7.36 -19.39 10.46
C TRP A 90 7.39 -18.41 11.65
N GLN A 91 8.57 -18.04 12.15
CA GLN A 91 8.71 -17.07 13.23
C GLN A 91 8.21 -15.67 12.83
N ILE A 92 8.48 -15.23 11.60
CA ILE A 92 7.99 -13.95 11.07
C ILE A 92 6.46 -13.97 11.02
N MET A 93 5.87 -15.03 10.46
CA MET A 93 4.42 -15.17 10.36
C MET A 93 3.75 -15.24 11.74
N MET A 94 4.30 -16.02 12.67
CA MET A 94 3.81 -16.11 14.04
C MET A 94 4.04 -14.83 14.85
N GLY A 95 4.97 -13.97 14.43
CA GLY A 95 5.16 -12.62 14.95
C GLY A 95 4.04 -11.67 14.48
N ASP A 96 3.57 -11.81 13.24
CA ASP A 96 2.44 -11.07 12.68
C ASP A 96 1.10 -11.80 12.85
N ARG A 97 0.73 -12.04 14.11
CA ARG A 97 -0.53 -12.73 14.46
C ARG A 97 -1.77 -12.01 13.97
N LEU A 98 -1.70 -10.68 13.83
CA LEU A 98 -2.83 -9.87 13.39
C LEU A 98 -3.17 -10.21 11.93
N SER A 99 -2.19 -10.17 11.02
CA SER A 99 -2.42 -10.50 9.60
C SER A 99 -2.89 -11.94 9.41
N LEU A 100 -2.34 -12.90 10.16
CA LEU A 100 -2.80 -14.29 10.12
C LEU A 100 -4.26 -14.43 10.59
N SER A 101 -4.61 -13.77 11.69
CA SER A 101 -5.98 -13.80 12.22
C SER A 101 -6.96 -13.19 11.23
N ILE A 102 -6.58 -12.10 10.56
CA ILE A 102 -7.41 -11.43 9.56
C ILE A 102 -7.70 -12.34 8.37
N LYS A 103 -6.73 -13.10 7.85
CA LYS A 103 -6.98 -14.06 6.76
C LYS A 103 -8.03 -15.10 7.13
N VAL A 104 -7.88 -15.73 8.29
CA VAL A 104 -8.81 -16.76 8.76
C VAL A 104 -10.19 -16.17 9.04
N ILE A 105 -10.26 -15.01 9.71
CA ILE A 105 -11.53 -14.31 9.99
C ILE A 105 -12.23 -13.91 8.68
N SER A 106 -11.47 -13.41 7.69
CA SER A 106 -12.02 -13.02 6.38
C SER A 106 -12.61 -14.22 5.66
N ALA A 107 -11.91 -15.36 5.66
CA ALA A 107 -12.41 -16.60 5.09
C ALA A 107 -13.68 -17.11 5.82
N ILE A 108 -13.74 -17.01 7.14
CA ILE A 108 -14.94 -17.38 7.92
C ILE A 108 -16.12 -16.47 7.55
N ILE A 109 -15.91 -15.15 7.51
CA ILE A 109 -16.95 -14.18 7.10
C ILE A 109 -17.44 -14.53 5.69
N GLN A 110 -16.52 -14.77 4.76
CA GLN A 110 -16.86 -15.13 3.40
C GLN A 110 -17.67 -16.43 3.32
N ALA A 111 -17.26 -17.46 4.07
CA ALA A 111 -17.94 -18.75 4.08
C ALA A 111 -19.34 -18.67 4.70
N LEU A 112 -19.54 -17.85 5.73
CA LEU A 112 -20.86 -17.61 6.32
C LEU A 112 -21.77 -16.84 5.36
N VAL A 113 -21.26 -15.79 4.72
CA VAL A 113 -22.01 -15.02 3.72
C VAL A 113 -22.40 -15.91 2.55
N CYS A 114 -21.45 -16.62 1.95
CA CYS A 114 -21.71 -17.49 0.81
C CYS A 114 -22.56 -18.71 1.19
N GLY A 115 -22.23 -19.40 2.28
CA GLY A 115 -23.00 -20.56 2.78
C GLY A 115 -24.43 -20.21 3.14
N SER A 116 -24.68 -18.98 3.64
CA SER A 116 -26.04 -18.50 3.87
C SER A 116 -26.75 -18.04 2.60
N LEU A 117 -26.02 -17.61 1.56
CA LEU A 117 -26.62 -17.28 0.25
C LEU A 117 -27.11 -18.55 -0.46
N PHE A 118 -26.30 -19.60 -0.45
CA PHE A 118 -26.61 -20.92 -1.03
C PHE A 118 -27.19 -21.89 0.00
N TYR A 119 -27.92 -21.39 1.00
CA TYR A 119 -28.36 -22.18 2.14
C TYR A 119 -29.29 -23.34 1.73
N ASN A 120 -28.96 -24.54 2.21
CA ASN A 120 -29.78 -25.76 2.13
C ASN A 120 -30.37 -26.03 0.74
N LEU A 121 -29.51 -26.30 -0.25
CA LEU A 121 -29.93 -26.52 -1.63
C LEU A 121 -30.85 -27.75 -1.77
N PRO A 122 -32.06 -27.61 -2.35
CA PRO A 122 -33.00 -28.71 -2.50
C PRO A 122 -32.50 -29.75 -3.51
N GLN A 123 -33.09 -30.94 -3.50
CA GLN A 123 -32.82 -32.01 -4.48
C GLN A 123 -33.76 -31.93 -5.70
N THR A 124 -34.02 -30.72 -6.17
CA THR A 124 -34.90 -30.41 -7.31
C THR A 124 -34.16 -29.59 -8.37
N SER A 125 -34.80 -29.39 -9.53
CA SER A 125 -34.30 -28.54 -10.62
C SER A 125 -34.02 -27.10 -10.21
N GLU A 126 -34.60 -26.59 -9.12
CA GLU A 126 -34.29 -25.26 -8.58
C GLU A 126 -32.81 -25.10 -8.20
N SER A 127 -32.18 -26.19 -7.75
CA SER A 127 -30.78 -26.19 -7.32
C SER A 127 -29.78 -26.33 -8.46
N ILE A 128 -30.23 -26.62 -9.69
CA ILE A 128 -29.33 -26.98 -10.80
C ILE A 128 -28.39 -25.84 -11.22
N PHE A 129 -28.85 -24.60 -11.09
CA PHE A 129 -28.04 -23.40 -11.37
C PHE A 129 -27.19 -22.99 -10.15
N LEU A 130 -27.74 -23.18 -8.94
CA LEU A 130 -27.10 -22.77 -7.69
C LEU A 130 -25.96 -23.71 -7.26
N ARG A 131 -26.06 -25.02 -7.52
CA ARG A 131 -25.03 -26.02 -7.19
C ARG A 131 -23.69 -25.75 -7.91
N PRO A 132 -23.63 -25.52 -9.23
CA PRO A 132 -22.39 -25.11 -9.89
C PRO A 132 -21.87 -23.76 -9.36
N GLY A 133 -22.76 -22.82 -9.04
CA GLY A 133 -22.39 -21.52 -8.46
C GLY A 133 -21.67 -21.65 -7.12
N VAL A 134 -22.18 -22.48 -6.20
CA VAL A 134 -21.54 -22.70 -4.89
C VAL A 134 -20.19 -23.42 -4.99
N LEU A 135 -20.00 -24.27 -6.01
CA LEU A 135 -18.74 -24.97 -6.26
C LEU A 135 -17.70 -24.08 -6.95
N PHE A 136 -18.12 -23.15 -7.81
CA PHE A 136 -17.23 -22.18 -8.45
C PHE A 136 -16.82 -21.04 -7.51
N PHE A 137 -17.65 -20.72 -6.52
CA PHE A 137 -17.36 -19.65 -5.57
C PHE A 137 -16.01 -19.79 -4.82
N PRO A 138 -15.63 -20.94 -4.22
CA PRO A 138 -14.32 -21.09 -3.59
C PRO A 138 -13.15 -20.86 -4.57
N VAL A 139 -13.28 -21.35 -5.82
CA VAL A 139 -12.30 -21.13 -6.90
C VAL A 139 -12.08 -19.64 -7.11
N LEU A 140 -13.17 -18.88 -7.27
CA LEU A 140 -13.13 -17.43 -7.46
C LEU A 140 -12.60 -16.67 -6.23
N TYR A 141 -13.07 -17.02 -5.04
CA TYR A 141 -12.70 -16.33 -3.82
C TYR A 141 -11.19 -16.43 -3.56
N PHE A 142 -10.62 -17.63 -3.61
CA PHE A 142 -9.20 -17.84 -3.37
C PHE A 142 -8.33 -17.32 -4.53
N LEU A 143 -8.84 -17.25 -5.76
CA LEU A 143 -8.19 -16.54 -6.86
C LEU A 143 -8.03 -15.04 -6.53
N LEU A 144 -9.12 -14.36 -6.15
CA LEU A 144 -9.11 -12.93 -5.84
C LEU A 144 -8.28 -12.61 -4.59
N GLU A 145 -8.36 -13.44 -3.55
CA GLU A 145 -7.55 -13.28 -2.33
C GLU A 145 -6.06 -13.41 -2.63
N SER A 146 -5.68 -14.39 -3.45
CA SER A 146 -4.28 -14.65 -3.80
C SER A 146 -3.62 -13.51 -4.59
N MET A 147 -4.40 -12.60 -5.22
CA MET A 147 -3.86 -11.41 -5.88
C MET A 147 -3.03 -10.53 -4.93
N SER A 148 -3.36 -10.54 -3.63
CA SER A 148 -2.62 -9.80 -2.59
C SER A 148 -1.15 -10.24 -2.46
N GLU A 149 -0.82 -11.47 -2.90
CA GLU A 149 0.54 -12.01 -2.86
C GLU A 149 1.46 -11.33 -3.90
N THR A 150 0.91 -10.73 -4.96
CA THR A 150 1.70 -9.87 -5.86
C THR A 150 2.23 -8.66 -5.10
N THR A 151 1.40 -7.99 -4.30
CA THR A 151 1.80 -6.84 -3.47
C THR A 151 2.81 -7.27 -2.41
N ALA A 152 2.56 -8.38 -1.70
CA ALA A 152 3.50 -8.91 -0.70
C ALA A 152 4.88 -9.24 -1.30
N SER A 153 4.92 -9.79 -2.51
CA SER A 153 6.16 -10.10 -3.24
C SER A 153 6.99 -8.85 -3.56
N PHE A 154 6.37 -7.71 -3.86
CA PHE A 154 7.10 -6.44 -4.06
C PHE A 154 7.63 -5.86 -2.76
N MET A 155 6.85 -5.90 -1.68
CA MET A 155 7.27 -5.36 -0.38
C MET A 155 8.42 -6.16 0.24
N GLY A 156 8.46 -7.49 0.03
CA GLY A 156 9.54 -8.35 0.53
C GLY A 156 10.86 -8.29 -0.25
N ARG A 157 10.86 -7.73 -1.47
CA ARG A 157 12.03 -7.76 -2.37
C ARG A 157 13.28 -7.05 -1.87
N PRO A 158 13.21 -5.81 -1.35
CA PRO A 158 14.41 -5.12 -0.89
C PRO A 158 15.19 -5.91 0.16
N ILE A 159 14.46 -6.58 1.07
CA ILE A 159 15.03 -7.44 2.10
C ILE A 159 15.70 -8.66 1.47
N LEU A 160 15.00 -9.37 0.58
CA LEU A 160 15.53 -10.56 -0.10
C LEU A 160 16.80 -10.25 -0.90
N MET A 161 16.81 -9.14 -1.65
CA MET A 161 17.95 -8.71 -2.45
C MET A 161 19.16 -8.34 -1.58
N ARG A 162 18.92 -7.68 -0.43
CA ARG A 162 19.96 -7.37 0.55
C ARG A 162 20.58 -8.65 1.12
N HIS A 163 19.76 -9.64 1.49
CA HIS A 163 20.25 -10.93 1.98
C HIS A 163 21.01 -11.74 0.93
N LYS A 164 20.56 -11.72 -0.33
CA LYS A 164 21.29 -12.32 -1.47
C LYS A 164 22.67 -11.65 -1.64
N ARG A 165 22.72 -10.32 -1.58
CA ARG A 165 23.97 -9.55 -1.69
C ARG A 165 24.96 -9.84 -0.56
N PHE A 166 24.46 -10.06 0.66
CA PHE A 166 25.28 -10.45 1.80
C PHE A 166 25.62 -11.95 1.84
N GLY A 167 25.13 -12.75 0.89
CA GLY A 167 25.42 -14.18 0.85
C GLY A 167 24.77 -14.99 1.98
N PHE A 168 23.67 -14.50 2.57
CA PHE A 168 23.03 -15.17 3.72
C PHE A 168 22.35 -16.50 3.32
N TYR A 169 21.58 -16.50 2.24
CA TYR A 169 20.92 -17.68 1.69
C TYR A 169 20.53 -17.44 0.23
N ARG A 170 20.36 -18.52 -0.54
CA ARG A 170 19.90 -18.45 -1.92
C ARG A 170 18.42 -18.09 -2.01
N PRO A 171 17.99 -17.22 -2.94
CA PRO A 171 16.57 -16.96 -3.19
C PRO A 171 15.75 -18.23 -3.42
N THR A 172 16.31 -19.24 -4.09
CA THR A 172 15.71 -20.58 -4.24
C THR A 172 15.31 -21.22 -2.90
N ALA A 173 16.18 -21.16 -1.89
CA ALA A 173 15.89 -21.70 -0.57
C ALA A 173 14.71 -20.96 0.11
N PHE A 174 14.64 -19.65 -0.07
CA PHE A 174 13.56 -18.81 0.45
C PHE A 174 12.22 -19.08 -0.22
N CYS A 175 12.18 -19.28 -1.55
CA CYS A 175 10.94 -19.62 -2.25
C CYS A 175 10.35 -20.95 -1.78
N ILE A 176 11.21 -21.97 -1.62
CA ILE A 176 10.78 -23.29 -1.12
C ILE A 176 10.31 -23.16 0.33
N ALA A 177 11.01 -22.39 1.17
CA ALA A 177 10.59 -22.14 2.54
C ALA A 177 9.21 -21.47 2.63
N ASN A 178 8.94 -20.47 1.78
CA ASN A 178 7.62 -19.83 1.70
C ASN A 178 6.54 -20.84 1.27
N ALA A 179 6.80 -21.64 0.23
CA ALA A 179 5.84 -22.64 -0.21
C ALA A 179 5.51 -23.68 0.86
N ILE A 180 6.49 -24.11 1.67
CA ILE A 180 6.27 -25.03 2.79
C ILE A 180 5.48 -24.37 3.92
N THR A 181 5.77 -23.10 4.23
CA THR A 181 5.08 -22.37 5.32
C THR A 181 3.66 -21.96 4.95
N ASP A 182 3.33 -21.82 3.67
CA ASP A 182 1.96 -21.55 3.20
C ASP A 182 1.00 -22.73 3.51
N ILE A 183 1.46 -23.98 3.39
CA ILE A 183 0.63 -25.20 3.54
C ILE A 183 -0.21 -25.20 4.82
N PRO A 184 0.36 -25.15 6.04
CA PRO A 184 -0.43 -25.22 7.27
C PRO A 184 -1.43 -24.06 7.42
N ILE A 185 -1.10 -22.88 6.89
CA ILE A 185 -1.94 -21.68 7.01
C ILE A 185 -3.13 -21.77 6.05
N VAL A 186 -2.87 -22.17 4.80
CA VAL A 186 -3.91 -22.42 3.80
C VAL A 186 -4.81 -23.56 4.25
N MET A 187 -4.24 -24.65 4.79
CA MET A 187 -5.04 -25.76 5.32
C MET A 187 -5.97 -25.30 6.45
N LEU A 188 -5.49 -24.48 7.39
CA LEU A 188 -6.35 -23.93 8.44
C LEU A 188 -7.47 -23.06 7.85
N GLN A 189 -7.11 -22.13 6.96
CA GLN A 189 -8.03 -21.19 6.32
C GLN A 189 -9.12 -21.89 5.50
N VAL A 190 -8.71 -22.79 4.59
CA VAL A 190 -9.60 -23.56 3.73
C VAL A 190 -10.44 -24.53 4.55
N THR A 191 -9.91 -25.11 5.64
CA THR A 191 -10.73 -25.97 6.52
C THR A 191 -11.86 -25.18 7.17
N CYS A 192 -11.58 -24.01 7.74
CA CYS A 192 -12.62 -23.15 8.30
C CYS A 192 -13.65 -22.74 7.24
N PHE A 193 -13.20 -22.38 6.04
CA PHE A 193 -14.09 -22.01 4.94
C PHE A 193 -14.97 -23.17 4.47
N SER A 194 -14.36 -24.31 4.15
CA SER A 194 -15.03 -25.48 3.57
C SER A 194 -16.01 -26.14 4.53
N LEU A 195 -15.69 -26.22 5.83
CA LEU A 195 -16.62 -26.76 6.83
C LEU A 195 -17.91 -25.92 6.90
N ILE A 196 -17.81 -24.60 6.78
CA ILE A 196 -18.99 -23.74 6.83
C ILE A 196 -19.76 -23.84 5.51
N LEU A 197 -19.09 -23.61 4.37
CA LEU A 197 -19.74 -23.56 3.06
C LEU A 197 -20.40 -24.89 2.69
N TYR A 198 -19.67 -26.01 2.81
CA TYR A 198 -20.11 -27.32 2.32
C TYR A 198 -21.36 -27.83 3.07
N PHE A 199 -21.35 -27.71 4.40
CA PHE A 199 -22.47 -28.19 5.21
C PHE A 199 -23.64 -27.21 5.23
N MET A 200 -23.43 -25.89 5.18
CA MET A 200 -24.53 -24.92 5.11
C MET A 200 -25.30 -24.99 3.78
N SER A 201 -24.61 -25.30 2.68
CA SER A 201 -25.24 -25.39 1.35
C SER A 201 -25.90 -26.74 1.06
N ALA A 202 -25.82 -27.71 1.98
CA ALA A 202 -26.34 -29.06 1.81
C ALA A 202 -25.81 -29.77 0.54
N LEU A 203 -24.50 -29.64 0.28
CA LEU A 203 -23.78 -30.53 -0.65
C LEU A 203 -23.79 -31.96 -0.11
N GLN A 204 -23.51 -32.94 -0.97
CA GLN A 204 -23.69 -34.35 -0.62
C GLN A 204 -22.96 -34.76 0.68
N HIS A 205 -23.71 -35.30 1.65
CA HIS A 205 -23.19 -35.70 2.96
C HIS A 205 -22.47 -37.06 2.93
N ASP A 206 -21.35 -37.12 2.22
CA ASP A 206 -20.43 -38.25 2.22
C ASP A 206 -19.01 -37.78 2.60
N ALA A 207 -18.32 -38.58 3.43
CA ALA A 207 -16.99 -38.23 3.91
C ALA A 207 -15.98 -38.16 2.76
N GLY A 208 -16.03 -39.12 1.82
CA GLY A 208 -15.13 -39.16 0.67
C GLY A 208 -15.30 -37.94 -0.23
N ARG A 209 -16.54 -37.52 -0.48
CA ARG A 209 -16.85 -36.32 -1.27
C ARG A 209 -16.39 -35.03 -0.60
N PHE A 210 -16.59 -34.90 0.71
CA PHE A 210 -16.12 -33.74 1.46
C PHE A 210 -14.59 -33.63 1.43
N PHE A 211 -13.86 -34.72 1.69
CA PHE A 211 -12.40 -34.69 1.66
C PHE A 211 -11.85 -34.45 0.25
N THR A 212 -12.54 -34.92 -0.78
CA THR A 212 -12.21 -34.62 -2.19
C THR A 212 -12.40 -33.13 -2.50
N PHE A 213 -13.53 -32.53 -2.10
CA PHE A 213 -13.75 -31.09 -2.20
C PHE A 213 -12.66 -30.31 -1.46
N TRP A 214 -12.40 -30.67 -0.21
CA TRP A 214 -11.43 -29.98 0.64
C TRP A 214 -10.00 -30.04 0.08
N ILE A 215 -9.53 -31.20 -0.38
CA ILE A 215 -8.15 -31.33 -0.87
C ILE A 215 -7.95 -30.60 -2.21
N VAL A 216 -8.97 -30.58 -3.08
CA VAL A 216 -8.92 -29.85 -4.37
C VAL A 216 -8.85 -28.35 -4.12
N VAL A 217 -9.71 -27.80 -3.26
CA VAL A 217 -9.69 -26.36 -2.91
C VAL A 217 -8.36 -25.96 -2.25
N ASN A 218 -7.78 -26.82 -1.41
CA ASN A 218 -6.46 -26.58 -0.82
C ASN A 218 -5.36 -26.51 -1.90
N ALA A 219 -5.31 -27.49 -2.79
CA ALA A 219 -4.30 -27.55 -3.86
C ALA A 219 -4.42 -26.37 -4.81
N GLU A 220 -5.63 -25.99 -5.17
CA GLU A 220 -5.92 -24.81 -5.99
C GLU A 220 -5.46 -23.51 -5.32
N THR A 221 -5.81 -23.32 -4.04
CA THR A 221 -5.43 -22.11 -3.29
C THR A 221 -3.91 -21.97 -3.22
N LEU A 222 -3.20 -23.06 -2.93
CA LEU A 222 -1.73 -23.08 -2.95
C LEU A 222 -1.17 -22.77 -4.34
N CYS A 223 -1.81 -23.25 -5.40
CA CYS A 223 -1.44 -22.96 -6.78
C CYS A 223 -1.60 -21.46 -7.12
N PHE A 224 -2.73 -20.84 -6.77
CA PHE A 224 -2.96 -19.41 -7.01
C PHE A 224 -2.01 -18.50 -6.22
N ILE A 225 -1.70 -18.85 -4.97
CA ILE A 225 -0.69 -18.13 -4.18
C ILE A 225 0.66 -18.11 -4.92
N GLN A 226 1.10 -19.26 -5.44
CA GLN A 226 2.37 -19.32 -6.19
C GLN A 226 2.29 -18.65 -7.55
N LEU A 227 1.12 -18.65 -8.21
CA LEU A 227 0.91 -17.93 -9.47
C LEU A 227 1.18 -16.43 -9.30
N PHE A 228 0.48 -15.78 -8.36
CA PHE A 228 0.62 -14.34 -8.15
C PHE A 228 1.95 -13.95 -7.52
N ARG A 229 2.59 -14.85 -6.78
CA ARG A 229 3.96 -14.67 -6.29
C ARG A 229 4.99 -14.77 -7.42
N ALA A 230 4.79 -15.68 -8.38
CA ALA A 230 5.62 -15.81 -9.58
C ALA A 230 5.50 -14.56 -10.47
N VAL A 231 4.29 -14.05 -10.69
CA VAL A 231 4.06 -12.75 -11.37
C VAL A 231 4.88 -11.67 -10.66
N GLY A 232 4.79 -11.59 -9.34
CA GLY A 232 5.66 -10.73 -8.56
C GLY A 232 7.14 -10.91 -8.93
N ALA A 233 7.70 -12.10 -8.74
CA ALA A 233 9.12 -12.36 -8.93
C ALA A 233 9.64 -12.02 -10.34
N MET A 234 8.83 -12.25 -11.37
CA MET A 234 9.21 -12.10 -12.79
C MET A 234 9.22 -10.64 -13.27
N PHE A 235 8.38 -9.77 -12.70
CA PHE A 235 8.28 -8.38 -13.16
C PHE A 235 9.13 -7.40 -12.33
N ASN A 236 9.69 -6.40 -13.00
CA ASN A 236 10.55 -5.39 -12.36
C ASN A 236 9.77 -4.26 -11.68
N HIS A 237 8.67 -3.84 -12.31
CA HIS A 237 7.82 -2.73 -11.88
C HIS A 237 6.51 -3.22 -11.29
N PHE A 238 6.06 -2.58 -10.21
CA PHE A 238 4.84 -2.96 -9.51
C PHE A 238 3.60 -2.74 -10.36
N GLY A 239 3.50 -1.61 -11.08
CA GLY A 239 2.35 -1.32 -11.93
C GLY A 239 2.14 -2.41 -12.99
N LEU A 240 3.22 -2.83 -13.67
CA LEU A 240 3.14 -3.87 -14.70
C LEU A 240 2.71 -5.23 -14.11
N ALA A 241 3.27 -5.59 -12.95
CA ALA A 241 2.92 -6.84 -12.29
C ALA A 241 1.45 -6.85 -11.84
N SER A 242 0.98 -5.76 -11.25
CA SER A 242 -0.40 -5.64 -10.80
C SER A 242 -1.38 -5.58 -11.98
N TYR A 243 -0.99 -4.99 -13.11
CA TYR A 243 -1.73 -5.08 -14.38
C TYR A 243 -1.89 -6.53 -14.83
N ILE A 244 -0.78 -7.28 -14.89
CA ILE A 244 -0.81 -8.70 -15.29
C ILE A 244 -1.62 -9.54 -14.31
N SER A 245 -1.50 -9.32 -13.00
CA SER A 245 -2.31 -10.00 -12.00
C SER A 245 -3.80 -9.72 -12.19
N GLY A 246 -4.17 -8.46 -12.44
CA GLY A 246 -5.54 -8.08 -12.77
C GLY A 246 -6.07 -8.80 -14.01
N LEU A 247 -5.31 -8.73 -15.10
CA LEU A 247 -5.69 -9.38 -16.37
C LEU A 247 -5.82 -10.91 -16.21
N LEU A 248 -4.86 -11.57 -15.57
CA LEU A 248 -4.91 -13.02 -15.31
C LEU A 248 -6.13 -13.40 -14.46
N SER A 249 -6.49 -12.60 -13.46
CA SER A 249 -7.67 -12.86 -12.64
C SER A 249 -8.96 -12.85 -13.47
N THR A 250 -9.11 -11.87 -14.38
CA THR A 250 -10.25 -11.79 -15.30
C THR A 250 -10.26 -12.97 -16.28
N ILE A 251 -9.11 -13.32 -16.86
CA ILE A 251 -8.98 -14.45 -17.79
C ILE A 251 -9.38 -15.77 -17.12
N PHE A 252 -8.84 -16.03 -15.93
CA PHE A 252 -9.06 -17.29 -15.22
C PHE A 252 -10.47 -17.42 -14.64
N PHE A 253 -11.09 -16.29 -14.31
CA PHE A 253 -12.51 -16.25 -13.95
C PHE A 253 -13.40 -16.68 -15.14
N VAL A 254 -13.23 -16.07 -16.32
CA VAL A 254 -14.08 -16.33 -17.48
C VAL A 254 -13.87 -17.73 -18.07
N TYR A 255 -12.62 -18.16 -18.18
CA TYR A 255 -12.25 -19.47 -18.72
C TYR A 255 -12.13 -20.55 -17.63
N GLY A 256 -12.78 -20.35 -16.48
CA GLY A 256 -12.87 -21.34 -15.40
C GLY A 256 -13.86 -22.48 -15.68
N GLY A 257 -14.65 -22.38 -16.75
CA GLY A 257 -15.62 -23.40 -17.17
C GLY A 257 -17.06 -23.19 -16.66
N TYR A 258 -17.25 -22.32 -15.65
CA TYR A 258 -18.57 -21.97 -15.12
C TYR A 258 -19.35 -21.00 -16.02
N LEU A 259 -18.75 -19.85 -16.36
CA LEU A 259 -19.43 -18.82 -17.18
C LEU A 259 -19.62 -19.29 -18.63
N ILE A 260 -18.60 -19.91 -19.20
CA ILE A 260 -18.65 -20.43 -20.57
C ILE A 260 -18.19 -21.90 -20.51
N PRO A 261 -19.07 -22.87 -20.79
CA PRO A 261 -18.68 -24.26 -20.89
C PRO A 261 -17.66 -24.48 -22.02
N PHE A 262 -16.76 -25.44 -21.86
CA PHE A 262 -15.66 -25.69 -22.80
C PHE A 262 -16.11 -25.85 -24.26
N SER A 263 -17.21 -26.57 -24.49
CA SER A 263 -17.79 -26.81 -25.81
C SER A 263 -18.29 -25.54 -26.52
N LYS A 264 -18.75 -24.55 -25.74
CA LYS A 264 -19.28 -23.27 -26.23
C LYS A 264 -18.22 -22.16 -26.30
N MET A 265 -17.00 -22.40 -25.82
CA MET A 265 -15.89 -21.45 -25.97
C MET A 265 -15.49 -21.26 -27.43
N HIS A 266 -15.18 -20.03 -27.81
CA HIS A 266 -14.69 -19.73 -29.16
C HIS A 266 -13.34 -20.44 -29.42
N PRO A 267 -13.14 -21.10 -30.59
CA PRO A 267 -11.96 -21.93 -30.85
C PRO A 267 -10.61 -21.25 -30.61
N TRP A 268 -10.49 -19.95 -30.91
CA TRP A 268 -9.24 -19.19 -30.77
C TRP A 268 -8.75 -19.05 -29.33
N PHE A 269 -9.63 -19.15 -28.33
CA PHE A 269 -9.29 -19.01 -26.91
C PHE A 269 -9.48 -20.29 -26.10
N ARG A 270 -9.87 -21.41 -26.73
CA ARG A 270 -10.03 -22.71 -26.03
C ARG A 270 -8.76 -23.18 -25.30
N TRP A 271 -7.57 -22.83 -25.79
CA TRP A 271 -6.30 -23.22 -25.15
C TRP A 271 -6.09 -22.61 -23.76
N ILE A 272 -6.76 -21.48 -23.45
CA ILE A 272 -6.66 -20.82 -22.14
C ILE A 272 -7.20 -21.72 -21.04
N PHE A 273 -8.24 -22.50 -21.33
CA PHE A 273 -8.81 -23.47 -20.40
C PHE A 273 -7.74 -24.43 -19.85
N TYR A 274 -6.82 -24.90 -20.70
CA TYR A 274 -5.76 -25.82 -20.31
C TYR A 274 -4.61 -25.18 -19.50
N LEU A 275 -4.49 -23.86 -19.54
CA LEU A 275 -3.52 -23.12 -18.72
C LEU A 275 -4.11 -22.62 -17.40
N ASN A 276 -5.43 -22.77 -17.21
CA ASN A 276 -6.13 -22.28 -16.05
C ASN A 276 -6.23 -23.37 -14.97
N PRO A 277 -5.47 -23.30 -13.86
CA PRO A 277 -5.58 -24.29 -12.79
C PRO A 277 -6.98 -24.32 -12.15
N GLY A 278 -7.71 -23.21 -12.15
CA GLY A 278 -9.08 -23.13 -11.62
C GLY A 278 -10.10 -23.90 -12.45
N ALA A 279 -9.85 -24.07 -13.77
CA ALA A 279 -10.72 -24.87 -14.63
C ALA A 279 -10.69 -26.36 -14.24
N TYR A 280 -9.50 -26.87 -13.93
CA TYR A 280 -9.33 -28.23 -13.44
C TYR A 280 -9.91 -28.43 -12.04
N ALA A 281 -9.81 -27.41 -11.17
CA ALA A 281 -10.42 -27.45 -9.86
C ALA A 281 -11.95 -27.52 -9.99
N PHE A 282 -12.54 -26.62 -10.78
CA PHE A 282 -13.98 -26.59 -11.01
C PHE A 282 -14.51 -27.89 -11.64
N GLU A 283 -13.82 -28.45 -12.64
CA GLU A 283 -14.14 -29.76 -13.23
C GLU A 283 -14.18 -30.87 -12.17
N SER A 284 -13.16 -30.94 -11.31
CA SER A 284 -13.08 -31.93 -10.22
C SER A 284 -14.19 -31.74 -9.17
N LEU A 285 -14.50 -30.49 -8.80
CA LEU A 285 -15.56 -30.18 -7.82
C LEU A 285 -16.96 -30.51 -8.35
N MET A 286 -17.25 -30.13 -9.60
CA MET A 286 -18.51 -30.44 -10.27
C MET A 286 -18.76 -31.94 -10.35
N THR A 287 -17.77 -32.68 -10.82
CA THR A 287 -17.92 -34.13 -11.01
C THR A 287 -18.08 -34.86 -9.67
N ASN A 288 -17.42 -34.39 -8.62
CA ASN A 288 -17.53 -34.96 -7.27
C ASN A 288 -18.93 -34.74 -6.64
N GLU A 289 -19.57 -33.60 -6.89
CA GLU A 289 -20.92 -33.30 -6.37
C GLU A 289 -22.02 -34.01 -7.16
N PHE A 290 -21.93 -34.02 -8.50
CA PHE A 290 -22.99 -34.54 -9.36
C PHE A 290 -22.96 -36.05 -9.56
N GLN A 291 -21.85 -36.72 -9.22
CA GLN A 291 -21.79 -38.19 -9.29
C GLN A 291 -22.85 -38.81 -8.36
N GLY A 292 -23.75 -39.65 -8.88
CA GLY A 292 -24.80 -40.28 -8.07
C GLY A 292 -25.80 -39.29 -7.44
N LEU A 293 -25.88 -38.06 -7.95
CA LEU A 293 -26.96 -37.12 -7.63
C LEU A 293 -28.10 -37.34 -8.62
N SER A 294 -29.32 -37.46 -8.13
CA SER A 294 -30.53 -37.46 -8.96
C SER A 294 -31.46 -36.36 -8.47
N LEU A 295 -31.95 -35.52 -9.37
CA LEU A 295 -32.77 -34.35 -9.06
C LEU A 295 -34.14 -34.46 -9.74
N GLU A 296 -35.19 -34.10 -9.02
CA GLU A 296 -36.56 -34.05 -9.57
C GLU A 296 -36.78 -32.73 -10.33
N CYS A 297 -37.30 -32.80 -11.56
CA CYS A 297 -37.64 -31.60 -12.32
C CYS A 297 -38.99 -31.02 -11.85
N VAL A 298 -38.97 -29.78 -11.38
CA VAL A 298 -40.14 -29.06 -10.86
C VAL A 298 -40.35 -27.74 -11.60
N ALA A 299 -41.51 -27.11 -11.41
CA ALA A 299 -41.76 -25.77 -11.95
C ALA A 299 -40.74 -24.76 -11.36
N PRO A 300 -40.20 -23.82 -12.17
CA PRO A 300 -40.59 -23.48 -13.54
C PRO A 300 -39.89 -24.27 -14.66
N GLN A 301 -38.97 -25.21 -14.35
CA GLN A 301 -38.23 -25.96 -15.37
C GLN A 301 -39.02 -27.15 -15.95
N TYR A 302 -40.08 -27.61 -15.28
CA TYR A 302 -40.90 -28.73 -15.75
C TYR A 302 -42.19 -28.24 -16.43
N ILE A 303 -42.16 -28.18 -17.76
CA ILE A 303 -43.16 -27.52 -18.60
C ILE A 303 -44.06 -28.52 -19.34
N PRO A 304 -45.32 -28.17 -19.68
CA PRO A 304 -46.08 -27.05 -19.10
C PRO A 304 -46.39 -27.32 -17.61
N PHE A 305 -46.60 -26.25 -16.83
CA PHE A 305 -46.99 -26.30 -15.41
C PHE A 305 -48.17 -25.38 -15.12
N GLY A 306 -48.91 -25.64 -14.05
CA GLY A 306 -50.07 -24.83 -13.64
C GLY A 306 -51.39 -25.62 -13.63
N PRO A 307 -52.51 -24.93 -13.35
CA PRO A 307 -53.81 -25.59 -13.14
C PRO A 307 -54.27 -26.31 -14.41
N GLY A 308 -54.26 -27.65 -14.38
CA GLY A 308 -54.61 -28.51 -15.52
C GLY A 308 -53.50 -29.48 -15.95
N TYR A 309 -52.24 -29.21 -15.59
CA TYR A 309 -51.07 -30.03 -15.95
C TYR A 309 -50.48 -30.83 -14.77
N ASP A 310 -50.80 -30.46 -13.52
CA ASP A 310 -50.21 -31.07 -12.32
C ASP A 310 -50.59 -32.54 -12.10
N ASN A 311 -51.72 -33.00 -12.65
CA ASN A 311 -52.24 -34.37 -12.51
C ASN A 311 -52.07 -35.24 -13.77
N GLN A 312 -51.41 -34.74 -14.82
CA GLN A 312 -51.24 -35.48 -16.08
C GLN A 312 -50.00 -36.39 -16.04
N SER A 313 -49.99 -37.41 -16.90
CA SER A 313 -48.86 -38.34 -17.04
C SER A 313 -47.58 -37.59 -17.42
N GLN A 314 -46.46 -38.06 -16.85
CA GLN A 314 -45.12 -37.47 -17.04
C GLN A 314 -44.70 -37.37 -18.52
N GLU A 315 -45.30 -38.19 -19.40
CA GLU A 315 -45.07 -38.22 -20.86
C GLU A 315 -45.52 -36.94 -21.60
N TYR A 316 -46.46 -36.16 -21.02
CA TYR A 316 -46.98 -34.93 -21.64
C TYR A 316 -46.31 -33.65 -21.13
N ARG A 317 -45.15 -33.80 -20.49
CA ARG A 317 -44.36 -32.72 -19.91
C ARG A 317 -42.88 -32.94 -20.21
N GLY A 318 -42.13 -31.86 -20.38
CA GLY A 318 -40.69 -31.87 -20.62
C GLY A 318 -39.95 -31.05 -19.59
N CYS A 319 -38.71 -31.44 -19.29
CA CYS A 319 -37.82 -30.64 -18.45
C CYS A 319 -36.91 -29.79 -19.32
N THR A 320 -36.79 -28.49 -19.02
CA THR A 320 -35.91 -27.58 -19.77
C THR A 320 -34.42 -27.77 -19.46
N VAL A 321 -34.07 -28.69 -18.55
CA VAL A 321 -32.70 -28.94 -18.08
C VAL A 321 -32.10 -30.10 -18.86
N LEU A 322 -30.92 -29.91 -19.45
CA LEU A 322 -30.20 -30.99 -20.15
C LEU A 322 -29.87 -32.16 -19.22
N GLY A 323 -29.86 -33.37 -19.76
CA GLY A 323 -29.66 -34.60 -18.99
C GLY A 323 -30.87 -35.07 -18.17
N SER A 324 -32.04 -34.48 -18.39
CA SER A 324 -33.32 -35.03 -17.92
C SER A 324 -33.76 -36.22 -18.77
N ASP A 325 -34.34 -37.22 -18.13
CA ASP A 325 -35.03 -38.32 -18.80
C ASP A 325 -36.53 -38.02 -19.03
N ASP A 326 -37.21 -38.89 -19.78
CA ASP A 326 -38.65 -38.80 -20.08
C ASP A 326 -39.54 -38.92 -18.81
N SER A 327 -38.97 -39.33 -17.67
CA SER A 327 -39.67 -39.43 -16.39
C SER A 327 -39.59 -38.14 -15.55
N GLY A 328 -38.92 -37.11 -16.05
CA GLY A 328 -38.72 -35.84 -15.35
C GLY A 328 -37.62 -35.90 -14.28
N MET A 329 -36.76 -36.92 -14.32
CA MET A 329 -35.61 -37.06 -13.42
C MET A 329 -34.33 -36.60 -14.14
N ILE A 330 -33.50 -35.85 -13.42
CA ILE A 330 -32.22 -35.34 -13.93
C ILE A 330 -31.10 -36.16 -13.31
N ASP A 331 -30.41 -36.94 -14.13
CA ASP A 331 -29.20 -37.65 -13.72
C ASP A 331 -28.00 -36.70 -13.73
N GLY A 332 -27.36 -36.54 -12.57
CA GLY A 332 -26.28 -35.58 -12.39
C GLY A 332 -25.06 -35.86 -13.28
N VAL A 333 -24.74 -37.13 -13.53
CA VAL A 333 -23.60 -37.51 -14.40
C VAL A 333 -23.90 -37.12 -15.85
N THR A 334 -25.10 -37.44 -16.33
CA THR A 334 -25.56 -37.08 -17.66
C THR A 334 -25.64 -35.56 -17.85
N TYR A 335 -26.16 -34.82 -16.85
CA TYR A 335 -26.17 -33.35 -16.86
C TYR A 335 -24.77 -32.76 -17.02
N VAL A 336 -23.83 -33.17 -16.19
CA VAL A 336 -22.46 -32.63 -16.21
C VAL A 336 -21.73 -33.01 -17.52
N GLN A 337 -21.99 -34.19 -18.07
CA GLN A 337 -21.43 -34.61 -19.35
C GLN A 337 -22.02 -33.82 -20.53
N GLN A 338 -23.34 -33.64 -20.60
CA GLN A 338 -23.98 -32.93 -21.72
C GLN A 338 -23.75 -31.41 -21.66
N GLN A 339 -23.80 -30.81 -20.47
CA GLN A 339 -23.66 -29.36 -20.31
C GLN A 339 -22.19 -28.90 -20.34
N TYR A 340 -21.28 -29.65 -19.70
CA TYR A 340 -19.90 -29.21 -19.49
C TYR A 340 -18.83 -30.11 -20.13
N ASP A 341 -19.17 -31.29 -20.63
CA ASP A 341 -18.24 -32.29 -21.19
C ASP A 341 -17.23 -32.82 -20.14
N TYR A 342 -17.67 -32.97 -18.88
CA TYR A 342 -16.83 -33.52 -17.79
C TYR A 342 -17.16 -34.99 -17.49
N ALA A 343 -16.18 -35.73 -16.97
CA ALA A 343 -16.29 -37.15 -16.65
C ALA A 343 -15.64 -37.52 -15.30
N VAL A 344 -16.13 -38.57 -14.64
CA VAL A 344 -15.66 -39.03 -13.30
C VAL A 344 -14.14 -39.29 -13.25
N GLY A 345 -13.56 -39.81 -14.34
CA GLY A 345 -12.11 -40.01 -14.44
C GLY A 345 -11.28 -38.72 -14.37
N HIS A 346 -11.91 -37.55 -14.49
CA HIS A 346 -11.22 -36.26 -14.51
C HIS A 346 -10.84 -35.76 -13.11
N ILE A 347 -11.46 -36.24 -12.02
CA ILE A 347 -11.25 -35.71 -10.67
C ILE A 347 -9.77 -35.74 -10.24
N TRP A 348 -9.16 -36.93 -10.26
CA TRP A 348 -7.78 -37.12 -9.82
C TRP A 348 -6.76 -36.70 -10.89
N ARG A 349 -7.15 -36.70 -12.17
CA ARG A 349 -6.37 -36.10 -13.25
C ARG A 349 -6.21 -34.61 -13.02
N GLY A 350 -7.31 -33.89 -12.78
CA GLY A 350 -7.34 -32.46 -12.49
C GLY A 350 -6.50 -32.14 -11.26
N PHE A 351 -6.67 -32.89 -10.17
CA PHE A 351 -5.85 -32.75 -8.96
C PHE A 351 -4.34 -32.90 -9.23
N GLY A 352 -3.93 -33.94 -9.97
CA GLY A 352 -2.53 -34.14 -10.34
C GLY A 352 -1.95 -33.00 -11.18
N VAL A 353 -2.75 -32.45 -12.11
CA VAL A 353 -2.38 -31.30 -12.93
C VAL A 353 -2.18 -30.04 -12.08
N ILE A 354 -3.07 -29.77 -11.12
CA ILE A 354 -2.96 -28.63 -10.20
C ILE A 354 -1.67 -28.70 -9.38
N ILE A 355 -1.32 -29.89 -8.85
CA ILE A 355 -0.05 -30.10 -8.13
C ILE A 355 1.16 -29.87 -9.05
N GLY A 356 1.07 -30.30 -10.31
CA GLY A 356 2.08 -30.02 -11.32
C GLY A 356 2.29 -28.51 -11.55
N PHE A 357 1.20 -27.75 -11.70
CA PHE A 357 1.24 -26.29 -11.81
C PHE A 357 1.86 -25.64 -10.56
N TRP A 358 1.47 -26.09 -9.37
CA TRP A 358 2.00 -25.57 -8.11
C TRP A 358 3.54 -25.72 -8.02
N LEU A 359 4.07 -26.91 -8.32
CA LEU A 359 5.52 -27.17 -8.34
C LEU A 359 6.23 -26.36 -9.43
N PHE A 360 5.64 -26.25 -10.61
CA PHE A 360 6.16 -25.44 -11.71
C PHE A 360 6.27 -23.96 -11.32
N LEU A 361 5.23 -23.40 -10.70
CA LEU A 361 5.18 -21.99 -10.28
C LEU A 361 6.17 -21.67 -9.15
N ILE A 362 6.45 -22.62 -8.25
CA ILE A 362 7.54 -22.50 -7.26
C ILE A 362 8.88 -22.38 -7.99
N GLY A 363 9.13 -23.25 -8.97
CA GLY A 363 10.33 -23.22 -9.81
C GLY A 363 10.47 -21.89 -10.56
N LEU A 364 9.39 -21.39 -11.14
CA LEU A 364 9.35 -20.11 -11.85
C LEU A 364 9.64 -18.92 -10.91
N THR A 365 9.05 -18.91 -9.71
CA THR A 365 9.30 -17.89 -8.69
C THR A 365 10.76 -17.89 -8.26
N ALA A 366 11.33 -19.07 -8.02
CA ALA A 366 12.73 -19.24 -7.65
C ALA A 366 13.67 -18.75 -8.76
N LEU A 367 13.38 -19.09 -10.02
CA LEU A 367 14.11 -18.62 -11.19
C LEU A 367 14.05 -17.09 -11.30
N GLY A 368 12.87 -16.49 -11.15
CA GLY A 368 12.68 -15.04 -11.21
C GLY A 368 13.55 -14.28 -10.21
N PHE A 369 13.62 -14.74 -8.96
CA PHE A 369 14.51 -14.10 -7.96
C PHE A 369 16.00 -14.44 -8.13
N GLU A 370 16.35 -15.60 -8.69
CA GLU A 370 17.76 -15.95 -8.96
C GLU A 370 18.34 -15.16 -10.14
N LEU A 371 17.60 -15.04 -11.24
CA LEU A 371 18.01 -14.26 -12.42
C LEU A 371 18.15 -12.77 -12.12
N ARG A 372 17.49 -12.29 -11.07
CA ARG A 372 17.56 -10.90 -10.65
C ARG A 372 18.90 -10.62 -9.99
N ASN A 373 19.83 -10.08 -10.77
CA ASN A 373 21.07 -9.54 -10.26
C ASN A 373 20.80 -8.19 -9.59
N SER A 374 21.47 -7.97 -8.47
CA SER A 374 21.49 -6.69 -7.76
C SER A 374 22.05 -5.61 -8.69
N HIS A 375 21.19 -4.97 -9.49
CA HIS A 375 21.40 -3.57 -9.80
C HIS A 375 21.13 -2.82 -8.50
N GLY A 376 22.14 -2.82 -7.61
CA GLY A 376 22.20 -1.80 -6.59
C GLY A 376 22.14 -0.49 -7.37
N GLY A 377 21.09 0.29 -7.12
CA GLY A 377 20.77 1.45 -7.93
C GLY A 377 22.03 2.26 -8.19
N SER A 378 22.46 2.31 -9.46
CA SER A 378 23.18 3.51 -9.86
C SER A 378 22.16 4.62 -9.65
N SER A 379 22.41 5.47 -8.66
CA SER A 379 21.60 6.64 -8.37
C SER A 379 21.78 7.64 -9.51
N VAL A 380 21.20 7.32 -10.67
CA VAL A 380 21.16 8.25 -11.78
C VAL A 380 20.16 9.32 -11.39
N LEU A 381 20.68 10.51 -11.10
CA LEU A 381 19.86 11.68 -10.86
C LEU A 381 19.15 12.05 -12.16
N LEU A 382 17.81 12.08 -12.10
CA LEU A 382 16.96 12.50 -13.21
C LEU A 382 16.67 13.98 -13.06
N TYR A 383 17.04 14.78 -14.06
CA TYR A 383 16.83 16.22 -14.05
C TYR A 383 15.63 16.62 -14.91
N LYS A 384 15.01 17.75 -14.57
CA LYS A 384 13.96 18.37 -15.39
C LYS A 384 14.48 18.64 -16.82
N ARG A 385 13.71 18.22 -17.82
CA ARG A 385 14.05 18.40 -19.24
C ARG A 385 14.29 19.88 -19.55
N GLY A 386 15.46 20.19 -20.14
CA GLY A 386 15.86 21.56 -20.47
C GLY A 386 16.59 22.32 -19.36
N SER A 387 16.75 21.72 -18.17
CA SER A 387 17.66 22.26 -17.15
C SER A 387 19.10 22.18 -17.67
N ARG A 388 19.81 23.31 -17.65
CA ARG A 388 21.26 23.33 -17.90
C ARG A 388 21.92 22.83 -16.63
N THR A 389 22.43 21.60 -16.63
CA THR A 389 23.49 21.24 -15.70
C THR A 389 24.63 22.22 -15.95
N LYS A 390 24.93 23.10 -14.98
CA LYS A 390 26.25 23.71 -14.93
C LYS A 390 27.21 22.52 -14.91
N LYS A 391 27.86 22.23 -16.04
CA LYS A 391 28.98 21.30 -16.06
C LYS A 391 29.91 21.76 -14.96
N ILE A 392 30.31 20.84 -14.09
CA ILE A 392 31.38 21.02 -13.11
C ILE A 392 32.57 21.56 -13.90
N SER A 393 32.75 22.88 -13.90
CA SER A 393 34.04 23.49 -14.16
C SER A 393 34.88 23.15 -12.94
N ASP A 394 36.12 22.71 -13.18
CA ASP A 394 37.05 22.30 -12.13
C ASP A 394 36.93 23.16 -10.87
N PRO A 395 36.80 22.57 -9.67
CA PRO A 395 36.73 23.31 -8.41
C PRO A 395 37.99 24.16 -8.13
N GLU A 396 38.99 24.11 -9.01
CA GLU A 396 40.22 24.90 -8.94
C GLU A 396 40.08 26.36 -9.40
N LYS A 397 38.98 26.77 -10.04
CA LYS A 397 38.86 28.17 -10.55
C LYS A 397 37.88 29.09 -9.83
N GLU A 398 37.07 28.61 -8.87
CA GLU A 398 36.14 29.48 -8.12
C GLU A 398 36.57 29.80 -6.69
N ALA A 399 37.65 29.20 -6.17
CA ALA A 399 38.19 29.52 -4.85
C ALA A 399 38.81 30.94 -4.73
N GLY A 400 38.88 31.71 -5.83
CA GLY A 400 39.43 33.06 -5.87
C GLY A 400 38.40 34.18 -6.07
N ARG A 401 37.09 33.89 -6.10
CA ARG A 401 36.07 34.94 -6.25
C ARG A 401 35.40 35.24 -4.91
N ASN A 402 35.89 36.31 -4.30
CA ASN A 402 35.26 37.17 -3.30
C ASN A 402 34.76 36.46 -2.03
N THR A 403 35.67 36.40 -1.06
CA THR A 403 35.39 36.62 0.37
C THR A 403 34.94 38.07 0.60
N GLU A 404 33.94 38.55 -0.14
CA GLU A 404 33.10 39.64 0.35
C GLU A 404 32.01 38.94 1.16
N SER A 405 32.00 39.23 2.45
CA SER A 405 30.95 38.84 3.38
C SER A 405 29.59 38.88 2.69
N LEU A 406 29.02 37.71 2.38
CA LEU A 406 27.58 37.52 2.37
C LEU A 406 27.15 37.89 3.78
N GLN A 407 26.95 39.18 4.02
CA GLN A 407 26.22 39.65 5.18
C GLN A 407 24.91 38.88 5.10
N LEU A 408 24.70 37.97 6.06
CA LEU A 408 23.39 37.44 6.38
C LEU A 408 22.52 38.67 6.65
N SER A 409 21.91 39.23 5.60
CA SER A 409 20.76 40.09 5.75
C SER A 409 19.58 39.16 6.00
N THR A 410 19.65 38.47 7.15
CA THR A 410 18.51 37.83 7.75
C THR A 410 17.51 38.94 8.02
N GLN A 411 16.61 39.19 7.05
CA GLN A 411 15.33 39.78 7.36
C GLN A 411 14.79 39.01 8.56
N ALA A 412 14.70 39.72 9.69
CA ALA A 412 14.69 39.17 11.03
C ALA A 412 13.82 37.92 11.16
N THR A 413 14.46 36.75 11.22
CA THR A 413 13.83 35.55 11.77
C THR A 413 13.40 35.92 13.18
N ARG A 414 12.13 35.70 13.53
CA ARG A 414 11.61 36.08 14.84
C ARG A 414 12.35 35.28 15.93
N GLN A 415 13.32 35.93 16.56
CA GLN A 415 14.11 35.40 17.64
C GLN A 415 13.20 35.17 18.84
N SER A 416 12.97 33.90 19.19
CA SER A 416 12.09 33.51 20.29
C SER A 416 12.83 32.56 21.21
N THR A 417 12.69 32.72 22.53
CA THR A 417 13.26 31.77 23.50
C THR A 417 12.24 30.68 23.77
N PHE A 418 12.67 29.42 23.62
CA PHE A 418 11.83 28.25 23.88
C PHE A 418 12.24 27.62 25.21
N SER A 419 11.31 27.39 26.13
CA SER A 419 11.60 26.83 27.45
C SER A 419 10.54 25.82 27.89
N TRP A 420 10.92 24.89 28.76
CA TRP A 420 10.00 23.95 29.39
C TRP A 420 10.41 23.69 30.83
N HIS A 421 9.43 23.44 31.68
CA HIS A 421 9.62 23.30 33.11
C HIS A 421 8.74 22.20 33.70
N ASN A 422 9.34 21.34 34.53
CA ASN A 422 8.72 20.19 35.21
C ASN A 422 7.90 19.31 34.27
N LEU A 423 8.48 18.92 33.13
CA LEU A 423 7.80 18.14 32.12
C LEU A 423 7.75 16.65 32.49
N ASP A 424 6.55 16.13 32.70
CA ASP A 424 6.25 14.72 32.91
C ASP A 424 5.42 14.17 31.75
N TYR A 425 5.69 12.93 31.35
CA TYR A 425 4.92 12.25 30.31
C TYR A 425 4.57 10.82 30.70
N TYR A 426 3.28 10.50 30.69
CA TYR A 426 2.74 9.19 31.06
C TYR A 426 2.04 8.53 29.88
N VAL A 427 2.29 7.23 29.68
CA VAL A 427 1.65 6.43 28.64
C VAL A 427 1.04 5.17 29.25
N GLN A 428 -0.14 4.79 28.78
CA GLN A 428 -0.76 3.51 29.14
C GLN A 428 -0.07 2.39 28.37
N TYR A 429 0.55 1.44 29.07
CA TYR A 429 1.19 0.27 28.50
C TYR A 429 0.73 -0.98 29.24
N GLN A 430 0.09 -1.92 28.54
CA GLN A 430 -0.45 -3.16 29.11
C GLN A 430 -1.38 -2.95 30.33
N GLY A 431 -2.19 -1.89 30.31
CA GLY A 431 -3.11 -1.56 31.41
C GLY A 431 -2.46 -0.86 32.61
N ALA A 432 -1.14 -0.63 32.60
CA ALA A 432 -0.43 0.15 33.61
C ALA A 432 0.03 1.50 33.05
N GLN A 433 -0.02 2.53 33.89
CA GLN A 433 0.51 3.85 33.55
C GLN A 433 2.04 3.86 33.73
N LYS A 434 2.78 4.01 32.63
CA LYS A 434 4.24 4.10 32.63
C LYS A 434 4.68 5.54 32.42
N GLN A 435 5.48 6.06 33.35
CA GLN A 435 6.13 7.36 33.20
C GLN A 435 7.36 7.22 32.29
N LEU A 436 7.43 8.05 31.25
CA LEU A 436 8.50 8.04 30.25
C LEU A 436 9.41 9.27 30.34
N LEU A 437 8.92 10.38 30.89
CA LEU A 437 9.67 11.59 31.22
C LEU A 437 9.34 12.00 32.66
N ASN A 438 10.33 12.41 33.42
CA ASN A 438 10.19 12.77 34.82
C ASN A 438 10.85 14.12 35.12
N GLN A 439 10.02 15.13 35.40
CA GLN A 439 10.43 16.48 35.81
C GLN A 439 11.55 17.10 34.96
N VAL A 440 11.47 16.93 33.64
CA VAL A 440 12.50 17.45 32.72
C VAL A 440 12.30 18.96 32.52
N PHE A 441 13.40 19.73 32.53
CA PHE A 441 13.39 21.16 32.24
C PHE A 441 14.52 21.54 31.29
N GLY A 442 14.43 22.73 30.68
CA GLY A 442 15.46 23.24 29.80
C GLY A 442 14.99 24.44 28.97
N TYR A 443 15.91 25.01 28.20
CA TYR A 443 15.63 26.12 27.31
C TYR A 443 16.54 26.12 26.07
N VAL A 444 16.09 26.76 25.01
CA VAL A 444 16.83 27.00 23.76
C VAL A 444 16.70 28.49 23.44
N GLN A 445 17.84 29.17 23.40
CA GLN A 445 17.91 30.60 23.08
C GLN A 445 18.15 30.78 21.57
N PRO A 446 17.71 31.92 20.99
CA PRO A 446 18.11 32.30 19.63
C PRO A 446 19.64 32.31 19.50
N GLY A 447 20.16 31.69 18.45
CA GLY A 447 21.60 31.57 18.24
C GLY A 447 22.29 30.51 19.10
N ASN A 448 21.53 29.60 19.72
CA ASN A 448 22.06 28.47 20.48
C ASN A 448 21.75 27.13 19.77
N LEU A 449 22.76 26.28 19.62
CA LEU A 449 22.66 24.90 19.12
C LEU A 449 22.70 23.93 20.30
N VAL A 450 21.54 23.35 20.66
CA VAL A 450 21.40 22.47 21.82
C VAL A 450 21.34 21.01 21.40
N ALA A 451 22.26 20.19 21.91
CA ALA A 451 22.26 18.74 21.75
C ALA A 451 21.44 18.04 22.83
N LEU A 452 20.60 17.10 22.43
CA LEU A 452 19.88 16.17 23.28
C LEU A 452 20.50 14.78 23.17
N MET A 453 21.19 14.35 24.24
CA MET A 453 21.91 13.07 24.29
C MET A 453 21.46 12.20 25.48
N GLY A 454 21.87 10.94 25.45
CA GLY A 454 21.51 9.95 26.47
C GLY A 454 21.53 8.53 25.92
N CYS A 455 21.42 7.54 26.80
CA CYS A 455 21.42 6.14 26.40
C CYS A 455 20.19 5.76 25.55
N SER A 456 20.26 4.62 24.85
CA SER A 456 19.13 4.09 24.10
C SER A 456 17.96 3.78 25.05
N GLY A 457 16.77 4.30 24.73
CA GLY A 457 15.60 4.20 25.61
C GLY A 457 15.54 5.24 26.76
N ALA A 458 16.45 6.22 26.82
CA ALA A 458 16.40 7.30 27.82
C ALA A 458 15.23 8.27 27.64
N GLY A 459 14.52 8.24 26.50
CA GLY A 459 13.40 9.15 26.22
C GLY A 459 13.75 10.36 25.35
N LYS A 460 14.88 10.37 24.63
CA LYS A 460 15.32 11.47 23.74
C LYS A 460 14.25 11.87 22.70
N THR A 461 13.89 10.96 21.81
CA THR A 461 12.83 11.18 20.80
C THR A 461 11.48 11.45 21.46
N THR A 462 11.20 10.84 22.62
CA THR A 462 9.98 11.12 23.39
C THR A 462 9.93 12.58 23.85
N LEU A 463 11.02 13.12 24.40
CA LEU A 463 11.13 14.51 24.81
C LEU A 463 10.98 15.43 23.61
N LEU A 464 11.72 15.18 22.52
CA LEU A 464 11.68 15.99 21.31
C LEU A 464 10.25 16.06 20.73
N ASP A 465 9.55 14.92 20.65
CA ASP A 465 8.16 14.84 20.18
C ASP A 465 7.16 15.56 21.10
N VAL A 466 7.37 15.51 22.42
CA VAL A 466 6.50 16.22 23.38
C VAL A 466 6.71 17.73 23.24
N LEU A 467 7.95 18.19 23.14
CA LEU A 467 8.30 19.60 22.96
C LEU A 467 7.74 20.17 21.65
N ALA A 468 7.77 19.37 20.58
CA ALA A 468 7.24 19.74 19.27
C ALA A 468 5.70 19.61 19.14
N GLN A 469 4.98 19.26 20.22
CA GLN A 469 3.55 18.94 20.20
C GLN A 469 3.18 17.88 19.13
N ARG A 470 3.85 16.73 19.12
CA ARG A 470 3.63 15.68 18.11
C ARG A 470 3.00 14.40 18.66
N LYS A 471 2.84 14.27 19.98
CA LYS A 471 2.16 13.12 20.61
C LYS A 471 0.63 13.26 20.58
N ASP A 472 -0.06 12.20 20.17
CA ASP A 472 -1.52 12.09 20.07
C ASP A 472 -2.15 11.23 21.18
N ALA A 473 -1.33 10.56 21.98
CA ALA A 473 -1.71 9.74 23.13
C ALA A 473 -0.87 10.07 24.37
N GLY A 474 -1.31 9.59 25.54
CA GLY A 474 -0.66 9.85 26.82
C GLY A 474 -1.12 11.13 27.51
N GLU A 475 -0.56 11.38 28.69
CA GLU A 475 -0.80 12.55 29.54
C GLU A 475 0.53 13.31 29.71
N ILE A 476 0.52 14.61 29.40
CA ILE A 476 1.67 15.50 29.54
C ILE A 476 1.37 16.49 30.66
N ARG A 477 2.22 16.56 31.69
CA ARG A 477 2.15 17.54 32.79
C ARG A 477 3.37 18.45 32.75
N GLY A 478 3.22 19.66 33.31
CA GLY A 478 4.26 20.69 33.29
C GLY A 478 3.94 21.81 32.31
N SER A 479 4.94 22.65 32.02
CA SER A 479 4.77 23.81 31.14
C SER A 479 5.77 23.79 29.99
N ILE A 480 5.30 24.17 28.81
CA ILE A 480 6.13 24.42 27.63
C ILE A 480 5.77 25.82 27.12
N LEU A 481 6.78 26.68 27.04
CA LEU A 481 6.62 28.12 26.85
C LEU A 481 7.45 28.60 25.66
N ILE A 482 6.93 29.61 24.96
CA ILE A 482 7.61 30.38 23.92
C ILE A 482 7.53 31.83 24.37
N ASP A 483 8.69 32.46 24.51
CA ASP A 483 8.78 33.83 25.04
C ASP A 483 8.02 34.01 26.38
N GLY A 484 8.09 32.98 27.23
CA GLY A 484 7.40 32.90 28.53
C GLY A 484 5.88 32.74 28.47
N LYS A 485 5.28 32.56 27.28
CA LYS A 485 3.84 32.30 27.10
C LYS A 485 3.58 30.85 26.66
N PRO A 486 2.43 30.26 27.01
CA PRO A 486 2.04 28.93 26.51
C PRO A 486 2.00 28.85 24.98
N GLN A 487 2.21 27.65 24.45
CA GLN A 487 2.18 27.39 23.01
C GLN A 487 0.80 27.69 22.39
N GLY A 488 0.75 28.64 21.47
CA GLY A 488 -0.47 28.98 20.70
C GLY A 488 -0.84 27.96 19.62
N ILE A 489 -2.02 28.13 19.01
CA ILE A 489 -2.56 27.25 17.93
C ILE A 489 -1.62 27.18 16.72
N SER A 490 -0.87 28.25 16.49
CA SER A 490 0.07 28.42 15.38
C SER A 490 1.44 27.78 15.61
N PHE A 491 1.74 27.27 16.81
CA PHE A 491 3.07 26.76 17.17
C PHE A 491 3.62 25.75 16.16
N GLN A 492 2.87 24.66 15.89
CA GLN A 492 3.29 23.59 14.97
C GLN A 492 3.62 24.08 13.56
N ARG A 493 3.01 25.20 13.13
CA ARG A 493 3.27 25.84 11.82
C ARG A 493 4.53 26.70 11.87
N MET A 494 4.76 27.40 12.98
CA MET A 494 5.90 28.31 13.19
C MET A 494 7.19 27.58 13.57
N THR A 495 7.12 26.30 13.92
CA THR A 495 8.30 25.45 14.16
C THR A 495 8.63 24.58 12.96
N GLY A 496 9.92 24.34 12.75
CA GLY A 496 10.42 23.33 11.82
C GLY A 496 10.74 22.05 12.58
N TYR A 497 10.47 20.89 11.99
CA TYR A 497 10.87 19.61 12.58
C TYR A 497 11.31 18.64 11.49
N CYS A 498 12.58 18.24 11.54
CA CYS A 498 13.12 17.22 10.66
C CYS A 498 13.02 15.86 11.33
N GLU A 499 12.23 14.96 10.73
CA GLU A 499 12.09 13.57 11.16
C GLU A 499 13.40 12.79 10.92
N GLN A 500 13.60 11.71 11.68
CA GLN A 500 14.75 10.80 11.50
C GLN A 500 14.80 10.22 10.08
N MET A 501 13.63 9.87 9.52
CA MET A 501 13.48 9.38 8.16
C MET A 501 13.10 10.52 7.21
N ASP A 502 13.83 10.66 6.11
CA ASP A 502 13.57 11.70 5.13
C ASP A 502 12.40 11.36 4.20
N VAL A 503 11.22 11.88 4.53
CA VAL A 503 9.98 11.64 3.77
C VAL A 503 9.73 12.79 2.78
N HIS A 504 9.74 12.46 1.49
CA HIS A 504 9.51 13.41 0.39
C HIS A 504 8.71 12.78 -0.74
N GLU A 505 8.06 13.63 -1.54
CA GLU A 505 7.36 13.19 -2.75
C GLU A 505 8.40 12.84 -3.83
N ALA A 506 8.48 11.57 -4.20
CA ALA A 506 9.57 11.05 -5.03
C ALA A 506 9.63 11.68 -6.43
N THR A 507 8.48 12.10 -6.99
CA THR A 507 8.37 12.66 -8.35
C THR A 507 8.52 14.19 -8.41
N ALA A 508 8.67 14.85 -7.26
CA ALA A 508 8.95 16.28 -7.18
C ALA A 508 10.44 16.56 -7.38
N THR A 509 10.77 17.71 -7.96
CA THR A 509 12.14 18.23 -7.89
C THR A 509 12.42 18.84 -6.52
N VAL A 510 13.71 19.01 -6.20
CA VAL A 510 14.13 19.72 -4.97
C VAL A 510 13.47 21.10 -4.89
N LYS A 511 13.58 21.91 -5.95
CA LYS A 511 12.97 23.24 -5.99
C LYS A 511 11.45 23.21 -5.86
N GLU A 512 10.77 22.26 -6.50
CA GLU A 512 9.31 22.12 -6.38
C GLU A 512 8.88 21.78 -4.94
N ALA A 513 9.61 20.92 -4.24
CA ALA A 513 9.33 20.57 -2.85
C ALA A 513 9.50 21.78 -1.90
N LEU A 514 10.58 22.56 -2.10
CA LEU A 514 10.83 23.78 -1.33
C LEU A 514 9.76 24.85 -1.60
N VAL A 515 9.42 25.10 -2.87
CA VAL A 515 8.36 26.06 -3.25
C VAL A 515 7.02 25.64 -2.67
N PHE A 516 6.67 24.36 -2.72
CA PHE A 516 5.42 23.85 -2.17
C PHE A 516 5.29 24.14 -0.66
N SER A 517 6.37 23.89 0.09
CA SER A 517 6.42 24.19 1.53
C SER A 517 6.32 25.70 1.80
N ALA A 518 7.13 26.52 1.11
CA ALA A 518 7.16 27.97 1.26
C ALA A 518 5.79 28.61 1.02
N VAL A 519 5.12 28.23 -0.06
CA VAL A 519 3.85 28.83 -0.49
C VAL A 519 2.71 28.52 0.48
N LEU A 520 2.70 27.33 1.09
CA LEU A 520 1.64 26.89 1.99
C LEU A 520 1.87 27.24 3.47
N ARG A 521 3.13 27.32 3.92
CA ARG A 521 3.49 27.57 5.32
C ARG A 521 3.82 29.03 5.65
N GLN A 522 4.33 29.80 4.69
CA GLN A 522 4.57 31.23 4.93
C GLN A 522 3.25 32.04 4.90
N PRO A 523 3.15 33.13 5.69
CA PRO A 523 1.98 34.00 5.73
C PRO A 523 1.44 34.43 4.35
N ARG A 524 0.12 34.62 4.25
CA ARG A 524 -0.60 34.91 2.99
C ARG A 524 -0.38 36.32 2.45
N ASP A 525 0.04 37.24 3.30
CA ASP A 525 0.37 38.64 3.03
C ASP A 525 1.71 38.79 2.29
N ILE A 526 2.61 37.82 2.44
CA ILE A 526 3.89 37.81 1.72
C ILE A 526 3.64 37.50 0.23
N PRO A 527 4.08 38.37 -0.70
CA PRO A 527 3.92 38.14 -2.14
C PRO A 527 4.63 36.86 -2.61
N TYR A 528 4.02 36.16 -3.59
CA TYR A 528 4.59 34.92 -4.14
C TYR A 528 6.05 35.08 -4.59
N LYS A 529 6.40 36.19 -5.26
CA LYS A 529 7.76 36.46 -5.75
C LYS A 529 8.80 36.50 -4.63
N GLU A 530 8.44 37.05 -3.47
CA GLU A 530 9.32 37.10 -2.30
C GLU A 530 9.51 35.71 -1.69
N LYS A 531 8.44 34.90 -1.62
CA LYS A 531 8.53 33.49 -1.18
C LYS A 531 9.50 32.69 -2.04
N ILE A 532 9.45 32.87 -3.36
CA ILE A 532 10.35 32.18 -4.30
C ILE A 532 11.79 32.69 -4.17
N ALA A 533 11.99 34.00 -4.02
CA ALA A 533 13.33 34.55 -3.80
C ALA A 533 13.96 33.99 -2.51
N TYR A 534 13.17 33.82 -1.45
CA TYR A 534 13.64 33.16 -0.23
C TYR A 534 13.95 31.67 -0.45
N VAL A 535 13.17 30.95 -1.27
CA VAL A 535 13.50 29.57 -1.65
C VAL A 535 14.85 29.50 -2.37
N ASP A 536 15.11 30.41 -3.31
CA ASP A 536 16.38 30.45 -4.04
C ASP A 536 17.56 30.74 -3.09
N HIS A 537 17.37 31.61 -2.10
CA HIS A 537 18.36 31.86 -1.04
C HIS A 537 18.63 30.62 -0.18
N ILE A 538 17.60 29.84 0.18
CA ILE A 538 17.78 28.59 0.94
C ILE A 538 18.49 27.51 0.10
N ILE A 539 18.25 27.47 -1.22
CA ILE A 539 18.97 26.57 -2.14
C ILE A 539 20.47 26.89 -2.12
N GLU A 540 20.85 28.17 -2.16
CA GLU A 540 22.24 28.61 -2.05
C GLU A 540 22.84 28.28 -0.67
N LEU A 541 22.11 28.58 0.41
CA LEU A 541 22.56 28.35 1.79
C LEU A 541 22.88 26.87 2.10
N LEU A 542 22.10 25.96 1.52
CA LEU A 542 22.25 24.50 1.69
C LEU A 542 23.06 23.85 0.57
N GLU A 543 23.66 24.65 -0.31
CA GLU A 543 24.51 24.18 -1.42
C GLU A 543 23.77 23.15 -2.30
N LEU A 544 22.49 23.43 -2.62
CA LEU A 544 21.56 22.56 -3.38
C LEU A 544 21.44 22.94 -4.86
N GLU A 545 22.27 23.86 -5.36
CA GLU A 545 22.13 24.47 -6.68
C GLU A 545 22.31 23.46 -7.82
N ASP A 546 23.24 22.52 -7.63
CA ASP A 546 23.55 21.44 -8.57
C ASP A 546 22.40 20.44 -8.73
N ILE A 547 21.61 20.24 -7.67
CA ILE A 547 20.48 19.28 -7.62
C ILE A 547 19.10 19.94 -7.58
N CYS A 548 18.99 21.26 -7.69
CA CYS A 548 17.72 21.98 -7.51
C CYS A 548 16.60 21.52 -8.48
N ASP A 549 16.98 21.12 -9.70
CA ASP A 549 16.09 20.59 -10.75
C ASP A 549 16.09 19.06 -10.83
N ALA A 550 16.80 18.37 -9.94
CA ALA A 550 16.82 16.91 -9.85
C ALA A 550 15.55 16.40 -9.14
N LEU A 551 15.03 15.25 -9.61
CA LEU A 551 13.99 14.51 -8.92
C LEU A 551 14.53 13.92 -7.61
N ILE A 552 13.75 14.05 -6.54
CA ILE A 552 14.14 13.55 -5.22
C ILE A 552 14.27 12.02 -5.22
N GLY A 553 13.33 11.33 -5.87
CA GLY A 553 13.30 9.87 -5.97
C GLY A 553 13.07 9.16 -4.63
N THR A 554 13.19 7.83 -4.65
CA THR A 554 13.05 6.97 -3.46
C THR A 554 14.41 6.64 -2.84
N PRO A 555 14.48 6.25 -1.55
CA PRO A 555 15.75 5.82 -0.94
C PRO A 555 16.42 4.70 -1.76
N GLY A 556 17.65 4.93 -2.22
CA GLY A 556 18.40 4.02 -3.10
C GLY A 556 18.19 4.23 -4.60
N ALA A 557 17.25 5.09 -5.02
CA ALA A 557 17.00 5.47 -6.40
C ALA A 557 16.57 6.95 -6.50
N GLY A 558 17.56 7.85 -6.61
CA GLY A 558 17.37 9.31 -6.60
C GLY A 558 18.51 10.00 -5.87
N LEU A 559 18.19 11.02 -5.08
CA LEU A 559 19.16 11.73 -4.24
C LEU A 559 19.87 10.79 -3.25
N SER A 560 21.15 11.08 -2.99
CA SER A 560 21.93 10.44 -1.93
C SER A 560 21.33 10.71 -0.55
N ILE A 561 21.75 9.96 0.47
CA ILE A 561 21.26 10.15 1.85
C ILE A 561 21.59 11.57 2.34
N GLU A 562 22.82 12.03 2.16
CA GLU A 562 23.26 13.39 2.49
C GLU A 562 22.44 14.46 1.74
N GLN A 563 22.30 14.33 0.42
CA GLN A 563 21.51 15.27 -0.39
C GLN A 563 20.06 15.33 0.09
N ARG A 564 19.47 14.18 0.41
CA ARG A 564 18.09 14.09 0.91
C ARG A 564 17.93 14.75 2.28
N LYS A 565 18.91 14.58 3.19
CA LYS A 565 18.95 15.28 4.49
C LYS A 565 18.97 16.80 4.31
N ARG A 566 19.79 17.31 3.39
CA ARG A 566 19.82 18.74 3.04
C ARG A 566 18.48 19.23 2.50
N VAL A 567 17.80 18.45 1.66
CA VAL A 567 16.46 18.78 1.17
C VAL A 567 15.42 18.78 2.30
N THR A 568 15.50 17.84 3.26
CA THR A 568 14.63 17.83 4.45
C THR A 568 14.80 19.09 5.28
N LEU A 569 16.05 19.51 5.55
CA LEU A 569 16.34 20.78 6.21
C LEU A 569 15.77 21.96 5.42
N GLY A 570 15.98 21.99 4.10
CA GLY A 570 15.47 23.04 3.21
C GLY A 570 13.95 23.17 3.25
N VAL A 571 13.21 22.05 3.19
CA VAL A 571 11.73 22.04 3.24
C VAL A 571 11.19 22.62 4.54
N GLU A 572 11.87 22.44 5.67
CA GLU A 572 11.49 23.04 6.94
C GLU A 572 11.93 24.50 7.06
N LEU A 573 13.13 24.85 6.57
CA LEU A 573 13.70 26.20 6.66
C LEU A 573 12.98 27.21 5.77
N VAL A 574 12.51 26.82 4.59
CA VAL A 574 11.74 27.71 3.70
C VAL A 574 10.42 28.18 4.32
N ALA A 575 9.97 27.57 5.42
CA ALA A 575 8.82 28.05 6.19
C ALA A 575 9.15 29.24 7.13
N LYS A 576 10.42 29.65 7.23
CA LYS A 576 10.94 30.64 8.20
C LYS A 576 10.59 30.27 9.65
N PRO A 577 10.99 29.07 10.14
CA PRO A 577 10.62 28.62 11.47
C PRO A 577 11.34 29.43 12.57
N THR A 578 10.68 29.69 13.70
CA THR A 578 11.32 30.34 14.86
C THR A 578 12.22 29.39 15.64
N LEU A 579 11.89 28.10 15.62
CA LEU A 579 12.59 27.02 16.29
C LEU A 579 12.66 25.81 15.36
N LEU A 580 13.84 25.18 15.29
CA LEU A 580 14.07 24.00 14.49
C LEU A 580 14.38 22.80 15.38
N PHE A 581 13.56 21.76 15.29
CA PHE A 581 13.80 20.47 15.92
C PHE A 581 14.42 19.51 14.90
N LEU A 582 15.47 18.80 15.26
CA LEU A 582 16.14 17.85 14.36
C LEU A 582 16.31 16.50 15.05
N ASP A 583 15.62 15.48 14.56
CA ASP A 583 15.74 14.14 15.14
C ASP A 583 16.83 13.33 14.43
N GLU A 584 17.95 13.10 15.11
CA GLU A 584 19.13 12.38 14.63
C GLU A 584 19.59 12.77 13.22
N PRO A 585 19.93 14.06 12.97
CA PRO A 585 20.24 14.57 11.64
C PRO A 585 21.51 13.94 11.02
N THR A 586 22.39 13.36 11.84
CA THR A 586 23.63 12.70 11.42
C THR A 586 23.50 11.18 11.24
N SER A 587 22.32 10.59 11.50
CA SER A 587 22.12 9.14 11.43
C SER A 587 22.14 8.62 9.98
N GLY A 588 22.86 7.52 9.75
CA GLY A 588 23.02 6.90 8.44
C GLY A 588 23.99 7.61 7.49
N LEU A 589 24.69 8.65 7.97
CA LEU A 589 25.74 9.35 7.25
C LEU A 589 27.12 8.83 7.62
N ASP A 590 28.07 8.91 6.69
CA ASP A 590 29.49 8.78 6.97
C ASP A 590 30.02 10.05 7.68
N GLY A 591 31.19 9.97 8.31
CA GLY A 591 31.77 11.04 9.12
C GLY A 591 31.82 12.39 8.39
N GLN A 592 32.20 12.37 7.10
CA GLN A 592 32.28 13.57 6.26
C GLN A 592 30.91 14.22 6.03
N SER A 593 29.91 13.44 5.61
CA SER A 593 28.56 13.95 5.37
C SER A 593 27.92 14.45 6.67
N ALA A 594 28.18 13.77 7.80
CA ALA A 594 27.73 14.22 9.11
C ALA A 594 28.34 15.57 9.51
N TYR A 595 29.64 15.76 9.25
CA TYR A 595 30.32 17.05 9.47
C TYR A 595 29.71 18.18 8.64
N ASN A 596 29.43 17.94 7.36
CA ASN A 596 28.78 18.93 6.50
C ASN A 596 27.41 19.34 7.07
N ILE A 597 26.59 18.39 7.49
CA ILE A 597 25.28 18.68 8.11
C ILE A 597 25.44 19.50 9.40
N VAL A 598 26.39 19.18 10.27
CA VAL A 598 26.65 19.95 11.50
C VAL A 598 27.14 21.36 11.20
N ARG A 599 28.02 21.52 10.20
CA ARG A 599 28.47 22.83 9.72
C ARG A 599 27.31 23.70 9.21
N PHE A 600 26.36 23.11 8.48
CA PHE A 600 25.16 23.81 8.06
C PHE A 600 24.28 24.22 9.24
N MET A 601 24.11 23.33 10.24
CA MET A 601 23.40 23.68 11.48
C MET A 601 24.07 24.86 12.20
N ARG A 602 25.40 24.86 12.32
CA ARG A 602 26.16 25.95 12.92
C ARG A 602 25.93 27.28 12.20
N ARG A 603 26.02 27.29 10.85
CA ARG A 603 25.74 28.48 10.03
C ARG A 603 24.31 29.03 10.24
N LEU A 604 23.32 28.15 10.40
CA LEU A 604 21.93 28.56 10.67
C LEU A 604 21.80 29.22 12.05
N VAL A 605 22.45 28.63 13.04
CA VAL A 605 22.44 29.11 14.42
C VAL A 605 23.17 30.45 14.53
N ASP A 606 24.31 30.61 13.86
CA ASP A 606 25.04 31.90 13.78
C ASP A 606 24.18 33.01 13.14
N GLY A 607 23.24 32.63 12.28
CA GLY A 607 22.20 33.50 11.73
C GLY A 607 21.06 33.87 12.69
N GLY A 608 21.10 33.41 13.93
CA GLY A 608 20.11 33.65 14.97
C GLY A 608 19.00 32.60 15.09
N GLN A 609 19.10 31.46 14.39
CA GLN A 609 18.15 30.36 14.51
C GLN A 609 18.31 29.62 15.85
N ALA A 610 17.22 29.32 16.54
CA ALA A 610 17.21 28.39 17.67
C ALA A 610 17.09 26.95 17.15
N VAL A 611 18.00 26.06 17.55
CA VAL A 611 18.03 24.66 17.10
C VAL A 611 18.15 23.70 18.29
N LEU A 612 17.25 22.72 18.35
CA LEU A 612 17.32 21.59 19.28
C LEU A 612 17.41 20.29 18.49
N CYS A 613 18.48 19.52 18.67
CA CYS A 613 18.65 18.27 17.94
C CYS A 613 18.98 17.09 18.85
N THR A 614 18.51 15.90 18.49
CA THR A 614 18.96 14.64 19.12
C THR A 614 20.17 14.11 18.39
N ILE A 615 21.16 13.62 19.13
CA ILE A 615 22.38 13.04 18.53
C ILE A 615 22.73 11.74 19.23
N HIS A 616 23.10 10.77 18.40
CA HIS A 616 23.57 9.47 18.83
C HIS A 616 25.09 9.37 18.63
N GLN A 617 25.85 9.32 19.73
CA GLN A 617 27.31 9.11 19.75
C GLN A 617 28.09 9.89 18.66
N PRO A 618 28.14 11.23 18.74
CA PRO A 618 28.92 12.02 17.79
C PRO A 618 30.42 11.78 17.99
N SER A 619 31.21 11.98 16.93
CA SER A 619 32.66 12.12 17.08
C SER A 619 32.98 13.39 17.89
N ALA A 620 34.15 13.43 18.53
CA ALA A 620 34.56 14.55 19.36
C ALA A 620 34.51 15.90 18.61
N VAL A 621 34.86 15.89 17.32
CA VAL A 621 34.83 17.06 16.43
C VAL A 621 33.40 17.57 16.21
N LEU A 622 32.44 16.66 16.02
CA LEU A 622 31.03 17.06 15.86
C LEU A 622 30.44 17.55 17.18
N PHE A 623 30.87 16.96 18.29
CA PHE A 623 30.37 17.30 19.62
C PHE A 623 30.75 18.73 20.04
N ASP A 624 31.92 19.23 19.62
CA ASP A 624 32.38 20.59 19.93
C ASP A 624 31.55 21.69 19.26
N ALA A 625 30.78 21.36 18.21
CA ALA A 625 29.90 22.32 17.54
C ALA A 625 28.65 22.71 18.38
N PHE A 626 28.34 21.97 19.44
CA PHE A 626 27.16 22.19 20.30
C PHE A 626 27.47 23.16 21.41
N ASP A 627 26.67 24.23 21.52
CA ASP A 627 26.82 25.25 22.55
C ASP A 627 26.33 24.75 23.92
N SER A 628 25.31 23.88 23.93
CA SER A 628 24.73 23.33 25.16
C SER A 628 24.31 21.88 25.00
N LEU A 629 24.33 21.14 26.09
CA LEU A 629 23.95 19.74 26.17
C LEU A 629 22.81 19.54 27.16
N LEU A 630 21.78 18.79 26.76
CA LEU A 630 20.83 18.15 27.66
C LEU A 630 21.06 16.64 27.64
N LEU A 631 21.44 16.09 28.80
CA LEU A 631 21.73 14.69 28.97
C LEU A 631 20.62 13.97 29.74
N LEU A 632 20.00 12.97 29.10
CA LEU A 632 18.99 12.11 29.70
C LEU A 632 19.57 10.76 30.15
N ALA A 633 19.28 10.40 31.39
CA ALA A 633 19.49 9.09 31.96
C ALA A 633 18.27 8.18 31.76
N LYS A 634 18.43 6.90 32.12
CA LYS A 634 17.37 5.89 32.02
C LYS A 634 16.14 6.31 32.84
N GLY A 635 14.96 6.13 32.24
CA GLY A 635 13.68 6.52 32.85
C GLY A 635 13.25 7.97 32.58
N GLY A 636 13.88 8.67 31.62
CA GLY A 636 13.48 10.03 31.25
C GLY A 636 13.84 11.08 32.30
N ARG A 637 14.92 10.83 33.05
CA ARG A 637 15.44 11.71 34.11
C ARG A 637 16.67 12.46 33.59
N MET A 638 16.94 13.65 34.11
CA MET A 638 18.09 14.46 33.68
C MET A 638 19.35 14.08 34.46
N ALA A 639 20.49 14.02 33.76
CA ALA A 639 21.82 13.86 34.37
C ALA A 639 22.68 15.12 34.24
N TYR A 640 22.38 15.99 33.26
CA TYR A 640 23.07 17.26 33.05
C TYR A 640 22.26 18.17 32.12
N PHE A 641 22.30 19.49 32.35
CA PHE A 641 21.90 20.50 31.38
C PHE A 641 22.75 21.76 31.52
N GLY A 642 23.41 22.20 30.44
CA GLY A 642 24.27 23.39 30.50
C GLY A 642 25.16 23.55 29.27
N GLU A 643 26.02 24.57 29.33
CA GLU A 643 27.01 24.86 28.29
C GLU A 643 28.12 23.80 28.29
N THR A 644 28.48 23.32 27.11
CA THR A 644 29.55 22.32 26.93
C THR A 644 30.93 22.93 27.23
N GLY A 645 31.14 24.19 26.84
CA GLY A 645 32.41 24.89 26.91
C GLY A 645 33.37 24.48 25.79
N GLU A 646 34.39 25.30 25.54
CA GLU A 646 35.42 25.04 24.52
C GLU A 646 36.10 23.67 24.74
N TYR A 647 36.10 22.79 23.74
CA TYR A 647 36.56 21.40 23.84
C TYR A 647 35.85 20.61 24.95
N SER A 648 34.59 20.92 25.22
CA SER A 648 33.77 20.30 26.27
C SER A 648 34.31 20.43 27.70
N LYS A 649 35.21 21.38 27.98
CA LYS A 649 35.87 21.50 29.29
C LYS A 649 34.91 21.68 30.46
N THR A 650 33.89 22.54 30.31
CA THR A 650 32.93 22.83 31.39
C THR A 650 32.13 21.58 31.76
N LEU A 651 31.75 20.80 30.75
CA LEU A 651 31.09 19.52 30.91
C LEU A 651 32.00 18.46 31.54
N LEU A 652 33.22 18.30 31.03
CA LEU A 652 34.20 17.34 31.53
C LEU A 652 34.61 17.62 32.98
N ASP A 653 34.76 18.89 33.35
CA ASP A 653 35.03 19.32 34.72
C ASP A 653 33.91 18.91 35.68
N TYR A 654 32.64 18.99 35.25
CA TYR A 654 31.50 18.56 36.07
C TYR A 654 31.57 17.05 36.35
N PHE A 655 31.81 16.22 35.34
CA PHE A 655 31.94 14.77 35.54
C PHE A 655 33.19 14.41 36.34
N ALA A 656 34.32 15.08 36.09
CA ALA A 656 35.58 14.86 36.82
C ALA A 656 35.46 15.19 38.31
N ARG A 657 34.82 16.32 38.67
CA ARG A 657 34.60 16.73 40.07
C ARG A 657 33.69 15.76 40.84
N ASN A 658 32.79 15.08 40.13
CA ASN A 658 31.85 14.13 40.71
C ASN A 658 32.31 12.67 40.57
N GLY A 659 33.59 12.43 40.25
CA GLY A 659 34.22 11.10 40.33
C GLY A 659 34.37 10.35 39.01
N ALA A 660 34.09 10.97 37.85
CA ALA A 660 34.28 10.38 36.53
C ALA A 660 35.15 11.28 35.61
N PRO A 661 36.49 11.30 35.80
CA PRO A 661 37.39 12.01 34.90
C PRO A 661 37.47 11.31 33.55
N CYS A 662 37.40 12.09 32.47
CA CYS A 662 37.55 11.56 31.11
C CYS A 662 39.01 11.19 30.82
N PRO A 663 39.30 9.96 30.35
CA PRO A 663 40.65 9.56 29.96
C PRO A 663 41.24 10.43 28.85
N GLU A 664 42.57 10.60 28.85
CA GLU A 664 43.27 11.33 27.78
C GLU A 664 43.09 10.61 26.43
N GLY A 665 42.59 11.35 25.42
CA GLY A 665 42.36 10.83 24.07
C GLY A 665 41.04 10.10 23.85
N ALA A 666 40.23 9.91 24.90
CA ALA A 666 38.86 9.39 24.76
C ALA A 666 37.92 10.45 24.16
N ASN A 667 36.88 9.99 23.44
CA ASN A 667 35.83 10.87 22.94
C ASN A 667 34.93 11.31 24.12
N PRO A 668 34.84 12.63 24.43
CA PRO A 668 34.02 13.13 25.53
C PRO A 668 32.56 12.67 25.48
N ALA A 669 31.98 12.64 24.28
CA ALA A 669 30.60 12.27 24.05
C ALA A 669 30.32 10.79 24.37
N GLU A 670 31.24 9.91 23.99
CA GLU A 670 31.16 8.47 24.29
C GLU A 670 31.36 8.22 25.78
N HIS A 671 32.40 8.81 26.36
CA HIS A 671 32.72 8.66 27.78
C HIS A 671 31.52 9.05 28.67
N ILE A 672 30.91 10.22 28.43
CA ILE A 672 29.77 10.69 29.23
C ILE A 672 28.56 9.77 29.08
N VAL A 673 28.30 9.25 27.88
CA VAL A 673 27.20 8.30 27.64
C VAL A 673 27.44 6.94 28.30
N GLU A 674 28.69 6.48 28.38
CA GLU A 674 29.07 5.24 29.09
C GLU A 674 28.96 5.40 30.61
N VAL A 675 29.42 6.53 31.14
CA VAL A 675 29.37 6.87 32.57
C VAL A 675 27.93 6.89 33.09
N ILE A 676 26.98 7.51 32.36
CA ILE A 676 25.57 7.51 32.75
C ILE A 676 24.86 6.17 32.55
N GLN A 677 25.45 5.22 31.82
CA GLN A 677 24.90 3.87 31.63
C GLN A 677 25.25 2.93 32.77
N GLY A 678 26.16 3.32 33.67
CA GLY A 678 26.64 2.48 34.77
C GLY A 678 27.72 1.47 34.36
N ASN A 679 28.41 1.72 33.23
CA ASN A 679 29.55 0.91 32.79
C ASN A 679 30.90 1.42 33.32
N SER A 680 30.90 2.45 34.18
CA SER A 680 32.09 2.95 34.86
C SER A 680 32.41 2.12 36.12
N GLU A 681 33.69 2.09 36.52
CA GLU A 681 34.14 1.45 37.77
C GLU A 681 33.53 2.08 39.05
N VAL A 682 32.91 3.26 38.91
CA VAL A 682 32.29 4.02 40.00
C VAL A 682 30.76 3.95 39.91
N ASP A 683 30.11 3.48 40.97
CA ASP A 683 28.64 3.40 41.11
C ASP A 683 28.07 4.73 41.60
N VAL A 684 27.89 5.68 40.68
CA VAL A 684 27.33 7.01 40.96
C VAL A 684 25.94 7.14 40.34
N ASP A 685 24.93 7.53 41.13
CA ASP A 685 23.63 7.94 40.57
C ASP A 685 23.71 9.38 40.07
N TRP A 686 23.98 9.53 38.78
CA TRP A 686 24.08 10.82 38.10
C TRP A 686 22.79 11.66 38.14
N VAL A 687 21.63 11.04 38.37
CA VAL A 687 20.37 11.77 38.53
C VAL A 687 20.36 12.48 39.88
N ASP A 688 20.80 11.80 40.94
CA ASP A 688 20.87 12.39 42.27
C ASP A 688 21.95 13.46 42.38
N VAL A 689 23.11 13.23 41.75
CA VAL A 689 24.18 14.24 41.62
C VAL A 689 23.66 15.49 40.91
N TRP A 690 22.99 15.34 39.77
CA TRP A 690 22.38 16.46 39.06
C TRP A 690 21.37 17.20 39.92
N ASN A 691 20.52 16.46 40.64
CA ASN A 691 19.47 17.03 41.47
C ASN A 691 19.99 17.91 42.60
N GLN A 692 21.18 17.61 43.14
CA GLN A 692 21.85 18.34 44.22
C GLN A 692 22.88 19.37 43.72
N SER A 693 23.13 19.43 42.41
CA SER A 693 24.18 20.26 41.81
C SER A 693 23.88 21.76 41.85
N SER A 694 24.94 22.57 41.94
CA SER A 694 24.85 24.04 41.83
C SER A 694 24.46 24.48 40.41
N GLU A 695 24.86 23.67 39.42
CA GLU A 695 24.62 23.81 38.00
C GLU A 695 23.12 23.75 37.69
N ARG A 696 22.41 22.80 38.29
CA ARG A 696 20.94 22.71 38.20
C ARG A 696 20.26 23.97 38.75
N ALA A 697 20.67 24.45 39.92
CA ALA A 697 20.09 25.64 40.54
C ALA A 697 20.27 26.89 39.66
N LYS A 698 21.48 27.09 39.11
CA LYS A 698 21.78 28.17 38.16
C LYS A 698 20.98 28.06 36.86
N ALA A 699 20.81 26.85 36.33
CA ALA A 699 20.04 26.62 35.11
C ALA A 699 18.55 26.95 35.31
N LEU A 700 17.98 26.61 36.48
CA LEU A 700 16.61 26.96 36.85
C LEU A 700 16.43 28.48 37.02
N GLU A 701 17.36 29.16 37.73
CA GLU A 701 17.33 30.62 37.87
C GLU A 701 17.42 31.33 36.52
N LYS A 702 18.30 30.85 35.62
CA LYS A 702 18.41 31.36 34.25
C LYS A 702 17.12 31.13 33.45
N LEU A 703 16.47 29.97 33.59
CA LEU A 703 15.19 29.67 32.95
C LEU A 703 14.09 30.64 33.40
N GLU A 704 13.95 30.87 34.70
CA GLU A 704 12.95 31.79 35.25
C GLU A 704 13.19 33.23 34.78
N ARG A 705 14.45 33.69 34.82
CA ARG A 705 14.84 35.01 34.33
C ARG A 705 14.49 35.20 32.85
N LEU A 706 14.84 34.23 32.00
CA LEU A 706 14.53 34.28 30.57
C LEU A 706 13.02 34.36 30.30
N ASN A 707 12.21 33.62 31.05
CA ASN A 707 10.77 33.67 30.92
C ASN A 707 10.20 35.04 31.32
N GLN A 708 10.70 35.64 32.41
CA GLN A 708 10.27 36.98 32.87
C GLN A 708 10.65 38.08 31.87
N GLU A 709 11.90 38.07 31.39
CA GLU A 709 12.40 39.01 30.37
C GLU A 709 11.60 38.91 29.07
N ALA A 710 11.30 37.69 28.63
CA ALA A 710 10.54 37.47 27.41
C ALA A 710 9.08 37.93 27.53
N ILE A 711 8.42 37.72 28.67
CA ILE A 711 7.07 38.23 28.93
C ILE A 711 7.04 39.77 28.87
N ALA A 712 8.06 40.44 29.40
CA ALA A 712 8.16 41.89 29.39
C ALA A 712 8.27 42.44 27.95
N ASN A 713 9.05 41.77 27.09
CA ASN A 713 9.29 42.19 25.70
C ASN A 713 8.10 41.91 24.75
N THR A 714 7.16 41.04 25.13
CA THR A 714 6.13 40.49 24.22
C THR A 714 4.71 40.98 24.53
N ARG A 715 4.55 42.10 25.25
CA ARG A 715 3.22 42.61 25.70
C ARG A 715 2.28 43.07 24.58
N ASP A 716 2.80 43.52 23.43
CA ASP A 716 2.00 44.14 22.35
C ASP A 716 1.80 43.28 21.09
N GLN A 717 2.19 42.01 21.10
CA GLN A 717 2.08 41.15 19.91
C GLN A 717 0.73 40.43 19.82
N VAL A 718 0.03 40.64 18.70
CA VAL A 718 -1.21 39.92 18.36
C VAL A 718 -0.89 38.45 18.06
N GLU A 719 -1.54 37.54 18.78
CA GLU A 719 -1.35 36.10 18.60
C GLU A 719 -2.06 35.62 17.31
N ASP A 720 -1.34 34.90 16.45
CA ASP A 720 -1.93 34.32 15.24
C ASP A 720 -2.80 33.10 15.62
N THR A 721 -4.10 33.27 15.47
CA THR A 721 -5.13 32.28 15.79
C THR A 721 -5.43 31.30 14.66
N ALA A 722 -4.86 31.51 13.46
CA ALA A 722 -5.09 30.64 12.32
C ALA A 722 -4.24 29.37 12.41
N SER A 723 -4.89 28.21 12.28
CA SER A 723 -4.19 26.91 12.31
C SER A 723 -3.37 26.61 11.04
N PHE A 724 -3.61 27.34 9.94
CA PHE A 724 -2.88 27.24 8.66
C PHE A 724 -2.59 28.64 8.14
N ALA A 725 -1.46 28.85 7.44
CA ALA A 725 -1.10 30.17 6.90
C ALA A 725 -1.95 30.61 5.70
N THR A 726 -2.49 29.66 4.94
CA THR A 726 -3.24 29.92 3.70
C THR A 726 -4.70 29.47 3.80
N SER A 727 -5.57 29.97 2.91
CA SER A 727 -6.99 29.58 2.89
C SER A 727 -7.19 28.13 2.43
N LYS A 728 -8.25 27.47 2.88
CA LYS A 728 -8.56 26.07 2.51
C LYS A 728 -8.67 25.87 0.99
N TRP A 729 -9.24 26.83 0.27
CA TRP A 729 -9.35 26.76 -1.19
C TRP A 729 -7.98 26.83 -1.87
N PHE A 730 -7.11 27.74 -1.41
CA PHE A 730 -5.75 27.85 -1.93
C PHE A 730 -4.93 26.58 -1.65
N GLN A 731 -5.09 26.00 -0.45
CA GLN A 731 -4.51 24.71 -0.10
C GLN A 731 -4.98 23.64 -1.09
N TRP A 732 -6.30 23.46 -1.27
CA TRP A 732 -6.84 22.45 -2.17
C TRP A 732 -6.35 22.64 -3.62
N LYS A 733 -6.36 23.86 -4.16
CA LYS A 733 -5.87 24.14 -5.52
C LYS A 733 -4.38 23.79 -5.68
N THR A 734 -3.55 24.16 -4.71
CA THR A 734 -2.10 23.91 -4.75
C THR A 734 -1.79 22.41 -4.63
N VAL A 735 -2.48 21.71 -3.73
CA VAL A 735 -2.31 20.25 -3.56
C VAL A 735 -2.85 19.50 -4.77
N LEU A 736 -4.00 19.92 -5.34
CA LEU A 736 -4.53 19.36 -6.58
C LEU A 736 -3.56 19.52 -7.75
N HIS A 737 -2.95 20.70 -7.90
CA HIS A 737 -1.96 20.92 -8.94
C HIS A 737 -0.74 20.00 -8.77
N ARG A 738 -0.23 19.86 -7.54
CA ARG A 738 0.84 18.91 -7.22
C ARG A 738 0.43 17.47 -7.58
N GLN A 739 -0.79 17.06 -7.21
CA GLN A 739 -1.29 15.71 -7.44
C GLN A 739 -1.43 15.38 -8.93
N MET A 740 -1.93 16.33 -9.73
CA MET A 740 -2.01 16.19 -11.18
C MET A 740 -0.62 16.04 -11.82
N ILE A 741 0.38 16.81 -11.36
CA ILE A 741 1.77 16.67 -11.82
C ILE A 741 2.34 15.32 -11.40
N GLN A 742 2.06 14.88 -10.17
CA GLN A 742 2.50 13.59 -9.66
C GLN A 742 1.98 12.45 -10.54
N LEU A 743 0.67 12.44 -10.86
CA LEU A 743 0.08 11.42 -11.73
C LEU A 743 0.69 11.46 -13.13
N TRP A 744 0.84 12.65 -13.71
CA TRP A 744 1.47 12.82 -15.03
C TRP A 744 2.92 12.31 -15.07
N ARG A 745 3.70 12.52 -14.00
CA ARG A 745 5.08 12.04 -13.85
C ARG A 745 5.17 10.58 -13.36
N SER A 746 4.04 9.92 -13.16
CA SER A 746 3.93 8.51 -12.74
C SER A 746 3.39 7.65 -13.88
N PRO A 747 4.07 7.57 -15.04
CA PRO A 747 3.55 6.84 -16.20
C PRO A 747 3.34 5.35 -15.90
N ASP A 748 4.11 4.76 -15.00
CA ASP A 748 3.91 3.36 -14.56
C ASP A 748 2.52 3.15 -13.95
N TYR A 749 2.00 4.10 -13.17
CA TYR A 749 0.65 3.95 -12.62
C TYR A 749 -0.42 4.18 -13.70
N VAL A 750 -0.33 5.30 -14.42
CA VAL A 750 -1.38 5.73 -15.37
C VAL A 750 -1.48 4.78 -16.58
N TRP A 751 -0.35 4.44 -17.22
CA TRP A 751 -0.39 3.59 -18.41
C TRP A 751 -0.74 2.14 -18.09
N ASN A 752 -0.29 1.58 -16.95
CA ASN A 752 -0.68 0.23 -16.58
C ASN A 752 -2.19 0.14 -16.27
N LYS A 753 -2.78 1.19 -15.67
CA LYS A 753 -4.24 1.30 -15.52
C LYS A 753 -4.96 1.38 -16.87
N ILE A 754 -4.51 2.22 -17.79
CA ILE A 754 -5.11 2.34 -19.14
C ILE A 754 -4.97 1.02 -19.92
N ASN A 755 -3.78 0.41 -19.90
CA ASN A 755 -3.51 -0.86 -20.56
C ASN A 755 -4.39 -1.98 -19.98
N LEU A 756 -4.60 -2.03 -18.66
CA LEU A 756 -5.52 -2.98 -18.04
C LEU A 756 -6.91 -2.90 -18.67
N HIS A 757 -7.47 -1.69 -18.81
CA HIS A 757 -8.79 -1.51 -19.39
C HIS A 757 -8.83 -1.90 -20.87
N ILE A 758 -7.85 -1.48 -21.68
CA ILE A 758 -7.80 -1.83 -23.11
C ILE A 758 -7.71 -3.35 -23.29
N PHE A 759 -6.75 -4.02 -22.64
CA PHE A 759 -6.53 -5.44 -22.81
C PHE A 759 -7.66 -6.28 -22.21
N ALA A 760 -8.20 -5.91 -21.04
CA ALA A 760 -9.34 -6.60 -20.45
C ALA A 760 -10.61 -6.42 -21.30
N ALA A 761 -10.85 -5.23 -21.85
CA ALA A 761 -11.99 -4.94 -22.72
C ALA A 761 -11.92 -5.70 -24.05
N LEU A 762 -10.75 -5.67 -24.71
CA LEU A 762 -10.54 -6.43 -25.95
C LEU A 762 -10.68 -7.92 -25.68
N PHE A 763 -10.03 -8.43 -24.63
CA PHE A 763 -10.15 -9.84 -24.25
C PHE A 763 -11.61 -10.23 -24.02
N SER A 764 -12.33 -9.50 -23.16
CA SER A 764 -13.74 -9.75 -22.90
C SER A 764 -14.59 -9.65 -24.17
N GLY A 765 -14.36 -8.63 -25.00
CA GLY A 765 -15.10 -8.41 -26.24
C GLY A 765 -14.92 -9.55 -27.26
N PHE A 766 -13.69 -10.04 -27.43
CA PHE A 766 -13.42 -11.20 -28.29
C PHE A 766 -13.86 -12.53 -27.67
N THR A 767 -13.91 -12.63 -26.35
CA THR A 767 -14.49 -13.81 -25.68
C THR A 767 -15.98 -13.92 -25.95
N PHE A 768 -16.70 -12.80 -25.91
CA PHE A 768 -18.13 -12.71 -26.21
C PHE A 768 -18.37 -12.14 -27.60
N TRP A 769 -17.65 -12.66 -28.60
CA TRP A 769 -17.66 -12.13 -29.97
C TRP A 769 -19.06 -12.20 -30.61
N MET A 770 -19.59 -11.05 -31.05
CA MET A 770 -20.80 -10.90 -31.84
C MET A 770 -21.96 -11.82 -31.38
N ILE A 771 -22.46 -11.54 -30.18
CA ILE A 771 -23.49 -12.36 -29.53
C ILE A 771 -24.78 -12.38 -30.37
N GLY A 772 -25.38 -13.56 -30.55
CA GLY A 772 -26.63 -13.74 -31.28
C GLY A 772 -27.90 -13.40 -30.47
N ASP A 773 -29.03 -13.94 -30.91
CA ASP A 773 -30.38 -13.69 -30.38
C ASP A 773 -31.08 -14.96 -29.84
N GLY A 774 -30.33 -16.06 -29.62
CA GLY A 774 -30.85 -17.27 -28.96
C GLY A 774 -31.00 -17.13 -27.45
N THR A 775 -31.56 -18.16 -26.80
CA THR A 775 -31.75 -18.15 -25.33
C THR A 775 -30.43 -18.21 -24.57
N PHE A 776 -29.49 -19.02 -25.05
CA PHE A 776 -28.12 -19.05 -24.50
C PHE A 776 -27.37 -17.74 -24.78
N ASP A 777 -27.66 -17.08 -25.90
CA ASP A 777 -27.03 -15.81 -26.25
C ASP A 777 -27.44 -14.69 -25.25
N LEU A 778 -28.67 -14.70 -24.72
CA LEU A 778 -29.06 -13.80 -23.62
C LEU A 778 -28.22 -14.02 -22.35
N GLN A 779 -27.93 -15.28 -22.02
CA GLN A 779 -27.05 -15.63 -20.92
C GLN A 779 -25.60 -15.17 -21.18
N LEU A 780 -25.12 -15.25 -22.43
CA LEU A 780 -23.83 -14.67 -22.81
C LEU A 780 -23.79 -13.15 -22.66
N ARG A 781 -24.88 -12.42 -22.96
CA ARG A 781 -24.97 -10.97 -22.71
C ARG A 781 -24.85 -10.65 -21.21
N LEU A 782 -25.59 -11.39 -20.38
CA LEU A 782 -25.51 -11.30 -18.92
C LEU A 782 -24.07 -11.52 -18.43
N PHE A 783 -23.41 -12.58 -18.88
CA PHE A 783 -22.03 -12.90 -18.49
C PHE A 783 -20.99 -11.93 -19.03
N ALA A 784 -21.18 -11.37 -20.22
CA ALA A 784 -20.32 -10.32 -20.76
C ALA A 784 -20.34 -9.07 -19.88
N ILE A 785 -21.53 -8.65 -19.43
CA ILE A 785 -21.72 -7.52 -18.52
C ILE A 785 -21.18 -7.85 -17.13
N PHE A 786 -21.43 -9.07 -16.62
CA PHE A 786 -20.92 -9.50 -15.32
C PHE A 786 -19.38 -9.56 -15.31
N ASN A 787 -18.75 -9.98 -16.40
CA ASN A 787 -17.29 -10.02 -16.54
C ASN A 787 -16.65 -8.62 -16.41
N PHE A 788 -17.31 -7.58 -16.93
CA PHE A 788 -16.82 -6.20 -16.81
C PHE A 788 -16.57 -5.79 -15.34
N ILE A 789 -17.38 -6.30 -14.40
CA ILE A 789 -17.24 -6.01 -12.96
C ILE A 789 -15.89 -6.52 -12.39
N PHE A 790 -15.24 -7.48 -13.04
CA PHE A 790 -13.97 -8.03 -12.56
C PHE A 790 -12.73 -7.25 -13.04
N VAL A 791 -12.89 -6.10 -13.70
CA VAL A 791 -11.77 -5.16 -13.93
C VAL A 791 -11.39 -4.41 -12.66
N ALA A 792 -12.33 -4.20 -11.74
CA ALA A 792 -12.14 -3.41 -10.53
C ALA A 792 -11.07 -3.96 -9.57
N PRO A 793 -11.01 -5.27 -9.25
CA PRO A 793 -9.95 -5.81 -8.37
C PRO A 793 -8.53 -5.48 -8.85
N GLY A 794 -8.28 -5.56 -10.16
CA GLY A 794 -6.98 -5.21 -10.75
C GLY A 794 -6.66 -3.72 -10.65
N CYS A 795 -7.65 -2.84 -10.78
CA CYS A 795 -7.50 -1.39 -10.65
C CYS A 795 -7.31 -0.95 -9.19
N ILE A 796 -8.05 -1.55 -8.26
CA ILE A 796 -7.97 -1.24 -6.83
C ILE A 796 -6.60 -1.67 -6.28
N ASN A 797 -6.08 -2.84 -6.68
CA ASN A 797 -4.76 -3.29 -6.25
C ASN A 797 -3.61 -2.38 -6.75
N GLN A 798 -3.79 -1.65 -7.85
CA GLN A 798 -2.83 -0.63 -8.30
C GLN A 798 -2.98 0.69 -7.53
N MET A 799 -4.22 1.09 -7.28
CA MET A 799 -4.55 2.37 -6.66
C MET A 799 -4.26 2.41 -5.15
N GLN A 800 -4.53 1.34 -4.42
CA GLN A 800 -4.38 1.32 -2.95
C GLN A 800 -2.95 1.62 -2.49
N PRO A 801 -1.87 0.99 -3.02
CA PRO A 801 -0.51 1.34 -2.64
C PRO A 801 -0.14 2.79 -2.95
N TYR A 802 -0.60 3.31 -4.11
CA TYR A 802 -0.35 4.70 -4.49
C TYR A 802 -1.03 5.68 -3.50
N PHE A 803 -2.29 5.43 -3.16
CA PHE A 803 -3.03 6.23 -2.18
C PHE A 803 -2.39 6.16 -0.78
N LEU A 804 -2.00 4.97 -0.34
CA LEU A 804 -1.37 4.74 0.96
C LEU A 804 -0.03 5.46 1.08
N HIS A 805 0.80 5.42 0.04
CA HIS A 805 2.06 6.17 0.00
C HIS A 805 1.85 7.67 0.18
N ASN A 806 0.89 8.25 -0.56
CA ASN A 806 0.57 9.67 -0.45
C ASN A 806 -0.01 10.03 0.93
N ARG A 807 -0.83 9.15 1.50
CA ARG A 807 -1.38 9.30 2.85
C ARG A 807 -0.27 9.27 3.89
N ASP A 808 0.65 8.34 3.79
CA ASP A 808 1.73 8.19 4.76
C ASP A 808 2.67 9.41 4.71
N LEU A 809 2.94 9.97 3.53
CA LEU A 809 3.64 11.25 3.38
C LEU A 809 2.89 12.40 4.05
N PHE A 810 1.56 12.46 3.89
CA PHE A 810 0.73 13.47 4.54
C PHE A 810 0.71 13.30 6.07
N GLU A 811 0.47 12.09 6.59
CA GLU A 811 0.35 11.80 8.03
C GLU A 811 1.68 11.99 8.77
N THR A 812 2.79 11.56 8.18
CA THR A 812 4.12 11.64 8.81
C THR A 812 4.64 13.06 8.89
N ARG A 813 4.53 13.84 7.80
CA ARG A 813 5.17 15.17 7.69
C ARG A 813 4.16 16.30 7.61
N GLU A 814 3.36 16.34 6.54
CA GLU A 814 2.63 17.55 6.11
C GLU A 814 1.46 17.92 7.05
N LYS A 815 0.83 16.92 7.68
CA LYS A 815 -0.20 17.11 8.71
C LYS A 815 0.40 17.66 9.99
N LYS A 816 1.55 17.12 10.42
CA LYS A 816 2.23 17.51 11.67
C LYS A 816 2.81 18.92 11.59
N SER A 817 3.33 19.33 10.43
CA SER A 817 3.86 20.69 10.19
C SER A 817 2.79 21.71 9.78
N LYS A 818 1.50 21.32 9.79
CA LYS A 818 0.36 22.17 9.41
C LYS A 818 0.52 22.83 8.03
N THR A 819 1.04 22.09 7.05
CA THR A 819 1.18 22.58 5.67
C THR A 819 -0.19 22.80 5.02
N TYR A 820 -1.11 21.84 5.16
CA TYR A 820 -2.48 21.96 4.66
C TYR A 820 -3.45 21.02 5.37
N HIS A 821 -4.75 21.29 5.24
CA HIS A 821 -5.82 20.54 5.90
C HIS A 821 -6.10 19.19 5.21
N TRP A 822 -6.47 18.16 5.97
CA TRP A 822 -6.73 16.80 5.44
C TRP A 822 -7.85 16.74 4.39
N VAL A 823 -8.80 17.68 4.40
CA VAL A 823 -9.82 17.80 3.34
C VAL A 823 -9.20 18.19 2.01
N ALA A 824 -8.15 19.04 2.01
CA ALA A 824 -7.42 19.38 0.81
C ALA A 824 -6.65 18.16 0.27
N PHE A 825 -6.08 17.33 1.16
CA PHE A 825 -5.47 16.04 0.80
C PHE A 825 -6.47 15.15 0.04
N ILE A 826 -7.54 14.70 0.71
CA ILE A 826 -8.50 13.74 0.13
C ILE A 826 -9.18 14.32 -1.11
N GLY A 827 -9.67 15.56 -1.04
CA GLY A 827 -10.33 16.20 -2.18
C GLY A 827 -9.41 16.37 -3.38
N SER A 828 -8.11 16.55 -3.19
CA SER A 828 -7.15 16.62 -4.30
C SER A 828 -6.89 15.24 -4.93
N GLN A 829 -6.76 14.19 -4.11
CA GLN A 829 -6.57 12.81 -4.59
C GLN A 829 -7.76 12.35 -5.43
N THR A 830 -8.97 12.54 -4.92
CA THR A 830 -10.20 12.17 -5.62
C THR A 830 -10.34 12.88 -6.96
N VAL A 831 -10.15 14.20 -7.01
CA VAL A 831 -10.37 14.98 -8.25
C VAL A 831 -9.26 14.77 -9.27
N ALA A 832 -8.03 14.50 -8.83
CA ALA A 832 -6.91 14.26 -9.74
C ALA A 832 -7.06 13.00 -10.59
N GLU A 833 -7.78 11.98 -10.10
CA GLU A 833 -8.00 10.73 -10.84
C GLU A 833 -9.12 10.83 -11.90
N ILE A 834 -10.11 11.71 -11.72
CA ILE A 834 -11.33 11.78 -12.56
C ILE A 834 -11.03 11.78 -14.08
N PRO A 835 -10.10 12.61 -14.62
CA PRO A 835 -9.83 12.61 -16.05
C PRO A 835 -9.35 11.25 -16.58
N TYR A 836 -8.51 10.56 -15.80
CA TYR A 836 -7.98 9.25 -16.17
C TYR A 836 -9.04 8.16 -16.09
N LEU A 837 -9.97 8.24 -15.12
CA LEU A 837 -11.10 7.32 -15.01
C LEU A 837 -12.05 7.42 -16.22
N ILE A 838 -12.37 8.64 -16.65
CA ILE A 838 -13.19 8.85 -17.85
C ILE A 838 -12.50 8.28 -19.10
N ILE A 839 -11.18 8.47 -19.24
CA ILE A 839 -10.41 7.86 -20.32
C ILE A 839 -10.47 6.33 -20.25
N CYS A 840 -10.32 5.73 -19.07
CA CYS A 840 -10.40 4.29 -18.87
C CYS A 840 -11.78 3.72 -19.25
N ALA A 841 -12.88 4.31 -18.76
CA ALA A 841 -14.24 3.92 -19.14
C ALA A 841 -14.46 4.03 -20.66
N THR A 842 -13.99 5.12 -21.27
CA THR A 842 -14.16 5.37 -22.71
C THR A 842 -13.42 4.34 -23.55
N LEU A 843 -12.18 4.02 -23.18
CA LEU A 843 -11.39 3.02 -23.89
C LEU A 843 -11.96 1.61 -23.68
N TYR A 844 -12.42 1.28 -22.47
CA TYR A 844 -13.09 0.01 -22.24
C TYR A 844 -14.35 -0.10 -23.10
N PHE A 845 -15.23 0.91 -23.06
CA PHE A 845 -16.47 0.94 -23.85
C PHE A 845 -16.18 0.79 -25.36
N ALA A 846 -15.24 1.57 -25.90
CA ALA A 846 -14.89 1.52 -27.31
C ALA A 846 -14.31 0.15 -27.74
N CYS A 847 -13.57 -0.53 -26.87
CA CYS A 847 -12.99 -1.84 -27.18
C CYS A 847 -13.98 -2.99 -26.99
N TRP A 848 -14.86 -2.93 -25.99
CA TRP A 848 -15.74 -4.02 -25.59
C TRP A 848 -17.13 -3.97 -26.24
N TYR A 849 -17.76 -2.79 -26.30
CA TYR A 849 -19.17 -2.68 -26.69
C TYR A 849 -19.42 -3.11 -28.14
N PHE A 850 -18.56 -2.66 -29.05
CA PHE A 850 -18.68 -2.94 -30.48
C PHE A 850 -18.20 -4.35 -30.85
N THR A 851 -17.23 -4.91 -30.13
CA THR A 851 -16.71 -6.26 -30.38
C THR A 851 -17.67 -7.35 -29.87
N ALA A 852 -18.37 -7.07 -28.77
CA ALA A 852 -19.43 -7.94 -28.27
C ALA A 852 -20.68 -7.97 -29.16
N GLY A 853 -20.84 -6.98 -30.05
CA GLY A 853 -21.99 -6.88 -30.96
C GLY A 853 -23.25 -6.30 -30.33
N PHE A 854 -23.14 -5.45 -29.30
CA PHE A 854 -24.30 -4.83 -28.67
C PHE A 854 -25.00 -3.79 -29.56
N PRO A 855 -26.29 -3.49 -29.30
CA PRO A 855 -27.06 -2.54 -30.11
C PRO A 855 -26.44 -1.14 -30.16
N VAL A 856 -26.19 -0.60 -31.37
CA VAL A 856 -25.48 0.68 -31.55
C VAL A 856 -26.39 1.92 -31.46
N GLU A 857 -27.67 1.74 -31.15
CA GLU A 857 -28.60 2.85 -31.00
C GLU A 857 -28.11 3.83 -29.91
N ALA A 858 -28.15 5.14 -30.19
CA ALA A 858 -27.63 6.17 -29.30
C ALA A 858 -28.29 6.15 -27.91
N ARG A 859 -29.59 5.80 -27.86
CA ARG A 859 -30.37 5.64 -26.61
C ARG A 859 -29.77 4.56 -25.70
N ILE A 860 -29.36 3.44 -26.27
CA ILE A 860 -28.84 2.27 -25.56
C ILE A 860 -27.36 2.46 -25.25
N SER A 861 -26.56 2.70 -26.30
CA SER A 861 -25.11 2.85 -26.19
C SER A 861 -24.68 4.01 -25.30
N GLY A 862 -25.36 5.16 -25.37
CA GLY A 862 -25.09 6.31 -24.51
C GLY A 862 -25.43 6.06 -23.03
N HIS A 863 -26.49 5.29 -22.76
CA HIS A 863 -26.87 4.91 -21.40
C HIS A 863 -25.85 3.95 -20.80
N VAL A 864 -25.46 2.90 -21.52
CA VAL A 864 -24.41 1.97 -21.08
C VAL A 864 -23.09 2.69 -20.84
N TYR A 865 -22.69 3.60 -21.75
CA TYR A 865 -21.47 4.41 -21.57
C TYR A 865 -21.49 5.25 -20.29
N LEU A 866 -22.60 5.94 -20.01
CA LEU A 866 -22.75 6.71 -18.77
C LEU A 866 -22.63 5.81 -17.53
N GLN A 867 -23.26 4.64 -17.57
CA GLN A 867 -23.22 3.67 -16.48
C GLN A 867 -21.80 3.12 -16.24
N MET A 868 -21.03 2.91 -17.31
CA MET A 868 -19.62 2.52 -17.21
C MET A 868 -18.75 3.60 -16.57
N ILE A 869 -19.00 4.88 -16.84
CA ILE A 869 -18.30 5.99 -16.15
C ILE A 869 -18.61 5.97 -14.65
N PHE A 870 -19.88 5.78 -14.27
CA PHE A 870 -20.23 5.68 -12.85
C PHE A 870 -19.59 4.49 -12.17
N TYR A 871 -19.41 3.37 -12.87
CA TYR A 871 -18.68 2.24 -12.33
C TYR A 871 -17.24 2.59 -11.94
N GLU A 872 -16.52 3.30 -12.80
CA GLU A 872 -15.15 3.77 -12.52
C GLU A 872 -15.08 4.60 -11.22
N PHE A 873 -16.05 5.48 -11.00
CA PHE A 873 -16.13 6.29 -9.79
C PHE A 873 -16.51 5.46 -8.55
N LEU A 874 -17.41 4.50 -8.72
CA LEU A 874 -17.90 3.66 -7.63
C LEU A 874 -16.79 2.76 -7.06
N TYR A 875 -16.14 1.94 -7.88
CA TYR A 875 -15.17 0.98 -7.35
C TYR A 875 -13.88 1.67 -6.85
N THR A 876 -13.48 2.79 -7.46
CA THR A 876 -12.28 3.54 -7.02
C THR A 876 -12.50 4.20 -5.68
N SER A 877 -13.66 4.83 -5.47
CA SER A 877 -14.01 5.41 -4.17
C SER A 877 -14.11 4.36 -3.06
N VAL A 878 -14.68 3.18 -3.34
CA VAL A 878 -14.68 2.05 -2.40
C VAL A 878 -13.24 1.62 -2.06
N GLY A 879 -12.38 1.42 -3.07
CA GLY A 879 -10.98 1.06 -2.84
C GLY A 879 -10.19 2.14 -2.06
N GLN A 880 -10.46 3.43 -2.31
CA GLN A 880 -9.86 4.55 -1.56
C GLN A 880 -10.36 4.59 -0.12
N ALA A 881 -11.64 4.27 0.13
CA ALA A 881 -12.19 4.22 1.49
C ALA A 881 -11.52 3.11 2.32
N ILE A 882 -11.29 1.94 1.71
CA ILE A 882 -10.53 0.83 2.32
C ILE A 882 -9.10 1.30 2.63
N ALA A 883 -8.41 1.89 1.65
CA ALA A 883 -7.05 2.38 1.82
C ALA A 883 -6.94 3.50 2.88
N ALA A 884 -7.92 4.39 2.99
CA ALA A 884 -7.93 5.46 3.96
C ALA A 884 -7.86 4.94 5.40
N TYR A 885 -8.54 3.83 5.70
CA TYR A 885 -8.53 3.24 7.04
C TYR A 885 -7.44 2.18 7.24
N ALA A 886 -7.05 1.46 6.18
CA ALA A 886 -6.11 0.35 6.26
C ALA A 886 -4.75 0.71 6.90
N PRO A 887 -4.18 -0.11 7.79
CA PRO A 887 -2.87 0.15 8.39
C PRO A 887 -1.73 0.08 7.36
N ASN A 888 -1.81 -0.84 6.39
CA ASN A 888 -0.80 -1.07 5.36
C ASN A 888 -1.45 -1.57 4.05
N GLU A 889 -0.66 -1.70 2.98
CA GLU A 889 -1.10 -2.10 1.63
C GLU A 889 -1.63 -3.53 1.59
N TYR A 890 -1.00 -4.43 2.34
CA TYR A 890 -1.38 -5.84 2.39
C TYR A 890 -2.77 -6.04 3.01
N PHE A 891 -3.05 -5.36 4.12
CA PHE A 891 -4.36 -5.35 4.75
C PHE A 891 -5.42 -4.82 3.80
N ALA A 892 -5.14 -3.71 3.10
CA ALA A 892 -6.08 -3.13 2.14
C ALA A 892 -6.46 -4.13 1.03
N ALA A 893 -5.46 -4.86 0.53
CA ALA A 893 -5.66 -5.88 -0.50
C ALA A 893 -6.52 -7.07 -0.02
N ILE A 894 -6.30 -7.59 1.19
CA ILE A 894 -7.07 -8.71 1.76
C ILE A 894 -8.53 -8.33 2.05
N MET A 895 -8.81 -7.06 2.34
CA MET A 895 -10.19 -6.60 2.56
C MET A 895 -11.02 -6.50 1.28
N ASN A 896 -10.38 -6.47 0.09
CA ASN A 896 -11.09 -6.30 -1.17
C ASN A 896 -12.07 -7.47 -1.45
N PRO A 897 -11.69 -8.76 -1.38
CA PRO A 897 -12.64 -9.87 -1.57
C PRO A 897 -13.79 -9.90 -0.54
N VAL A 898 -13.56 -9.44 0.68
CA VAL A 898 -14.62 -9.40 1.71
C VAL A 898 -15.65 -8.33 1.40
N LEU A 899 -15.21 -7.10 1.14
CA LEU A 899 -16.12 -5.97 0.95
C LEU A 899 -16.74 -5.95 -0.44
N ILE A 900 -15.94 -6.21 -1.48
CA ILE A 900 -16.40 -6.18 -2.87
C ILE A 900 -16.97 -7.54 -3.26
N GLY A 901 -16.28 -8.63 -2.95
CA GLY A 901 -16.73 -9.99 -3.27
C GLY A 901 -17.97 -10.39 -2.45
N ALA A 902 -17.81 -10.59 -1.14
CA ALA A 902 -18.94 -10.98 -0.29
C ALA A 902 -19.98 -9.87 -0.12
N GLY A 903 -19.55 -8.62 0.03
CA GLY A 903 -20.48 -7.52 0.34
C GLY A 903 -21.29 -6.98 -0.84
N MET A 904 -20.76 -7.05 -2.06
CA MET A 904 -21.37 -6.44 -3.25
C MET A 904 -21.66 -7.49 -4.33
N VAL A 905 -20.62 -8.11 -4.91
CA VAL A 905 -20.77 -9.06 -6.03
C VAL A 905 -21.71 -10.22 -5.70
N SER A 906 -21.65 -10.79 -4.49
CA SER A 906 -22.57 -11.88 -4.08
C SER A 906 -24.05 -11.47 -4.06
N PHE A 907 -24.35 -10.20 -3.84
CA PHE A 907 -25.72 -9.71 -3.63
C PHE A 907 -26.28 -8.88 -4.80
N CYS A 908 -25.53 -8.73 -5.89
CA CYS A 908 -25.95 -7.94 -7.06
C CYS A 908 -27.13 -8.53 -7.85
N GLY A 909 -27.59 -9.75 -7.51
CA GLY A 909 -28.70 -10.44 -8.17
C GLY A 909 -28.30 -11.31 -9.36
N VAL A 910 -27.02 -11.35 -9.73
CA VAL A 910 -26.51 -12.20 -10.83
C VAL A 910 -26.03 -13.56 -10.31
N VAL A 911 -25.25 -13.56 -9.23
CA VAL A 911 -24.72 -14.80 -8.62
C VAL A 911 -25.85 -15.68 -8.09
N VAL A 912 -26.80 -15.06 -7.39
CA VAL A 912 -28.06 -15.68 -6.98
C VAL A 912 -29.20 -14.72 -7.34
N PRO A 913 -30.14 -15.13 -8.22
CA PRO A 913 -31.29 -14.32 -8.60
C PRO A 913 -32.14 -13.91 -7.39
N TYR A 914 -32.85 -12.79 -7.51
CA TYR A 914 -33.67 -12.21 -6.42
C TYR A 914 -34.66 -13.22 -5.82
N ASP A 915 -35.25 -14.08 -6.65
CA ASP A 915 -36.25 -15.06 -6.20
C ASP A 915 -35.64 -16.25 -5.46
N ALA A 916 -34.40 -16.61 -5.79
CA ALA A 916 -33.64 -17.66 -5.12
C ALA A 916 -32.86 -17.17 -3.87
N MET A 917 -32.75 -15.85 -3.67
CA MET A 917 -32.01 -15.27 -2.56
C MET A 917 -32.72 -15.49 -1.23
N GLN A 918 -31.97 -15.90 -0.21
CA GLN A 918 -32.54 -16.12 1.13
C GLN A 918 -33.23 -14.86 1.69
N PRO A 919 -34.39 -15.00 2.37
CA PRO A 919 -35.21 -13.88 2.82
C PRO A 919 -34.45 -12.82 3.64
N PHE A 920 -33.51 -13.26 4.47
CA PHE A 920 -32.69 -12.35 5.28
C PHE A 920 -31.93 -11.34 4.40
N TRP A 921 -31.24 -11.79 3.34
CA TRP A 921 -30.46 -10.90 2.48
C TRP A 921 -31.32 -10.17 1.44
N LYS A 922 -32.37 -10.84 0.96
CA LYS A 922 -33.29 -10.39 -0.09
C LYS A 922 -33.94 -9.04 0.17
N TYR A 923 -34.31 -8.74 1.42
CA TYR A 923 -35.12 -7.56 1.73
C TYR A 923 -34.35 -6.30 2.11
N TRP A 924 -33.04 -6.38 2.36
CA TRP A 924 -32.25 -5.19 2.73
C TRP A 924 -30.92 -5.13 1.99
N LEU A 925 -30.11 -6.19 2.03
CA LEU A 925 -28.75 -6.12 1.48
C LEU A 925 -28.76 -6.02 -0.04
N TYR A 926 -29.66 -6.74 -0.71
CA TYR A 926 -29.89 -6.60 -2.16
C TYR A 926 -30.16 -5.15 -2.59
N TYR A 927 -30.94 -4.40 -1.80
CA TYR A 927 -31.27 -2.99 -2.10
C TYR A 927 -30.21 -1.99 -1.61
N LEU A 928 -29.33 -2.38 -0.69
CA LEU A 928 -28.19 -1.57 -0.25
C LEU A 928 -26.94 -1.78 -1.11
N ASP A 929 -26.89 -2.86 -1.88
CA ASP A 929 -25.77 -3.17 -2.75
C ASP A 929 -25.77 -2.25 -3.99
N PRO A 930 -24.74 -1.41 -4.19
CA PRO A 930 -24.66 -0.58 -5.38
C PRO A 930 -24.46 -1.39 -6.67
N PHE A 931 -23.96 -2.63 -6.59
CA PHE A 931 -23.70 -3.46 -7.77
C PHE A 931 -25.00 -4.01 -8.37
N HIS A 932 -26.06 -4.16 -7.58
CA HIS A 932 -27.40 -4.47 -8.10
C HIS A 932 -27.87 -3.41 -9.09
N TYR A 933 -27.85 -2.14 -8.70
CA TYR A 933 -28.26 -1.03 -9.57
C TYR A 933 -27.25 -0.80 -10.70
N LEU A 934 -25.96 -1.02 -10.43
CA LEU A 934 -24.95 -0.99 -11.49
C LEU A 934 -25.35 -1.94 -12.62
N PHE A 935 -25.67 -3.18 -12.26
CA PHE A 935 -26.02 -4.23 -13.19
C PHE A 935 -27.34 -3.95 -13.92
N GLY A 936 -28.38 -3.51 -13.20
CA GLY A 936 -29.66 -3.14 -13.81
C GLY A 936 -29.54 -2.04 -14.87
N GLY A 937 -28.70 -1.02 -14.61
CA GLY A 937 -28.42 0.05 -15.58
C GLY A 937 -27.57 -0.38 -16.78
N LEU A 938 -26.75 -1.42 -16.66
CA LEU A 938 -25.96 -1.98 -17.78
C LEU A 938 -26.79 -2.96 -18.60
N MET A 939 -27.50 -3.87 -17.94
CA MET A 939 -28.22 -4.97 -18.58
C MET A 939 -29.52 -4.53 -19.22
N GLY A 940 -30.36 -3.76 -18.51
CA GLY A 940 -31.69 -3.39 -18.98
C GLY A 940 -31.71 -2.89 -20.44
N PRO A 941 -30.91 -1.86 -20.79
CA PRO A 941 -30.87 -1.34 -22.16
C PRO A 941 -30.40 -2.33 -23.23
N ILE A 942 -29.54 -3.30 -22.87
CA ILE A 942 -28.92 -4.24 -23.82
C ILE A 942 -29.86 -5.39 -24.20
N ILE A 943 -30.72 -5.82 -23.26
CA ILE A 943 -31.56 -7.01 -23.45
C ILE A 943 -33.04 -6.72 -23.69
N TRP A 944 -33.56 -5.56 -23.28
CA TRP A 944 -35.01 -5.33 -23.23
C TRP A 944 -35.71 -5.53 -24.58
N ASP A 945 -35.19 -4.92 -25.64
CA ASP A 945 -35.78 -4.91 -26.99
C ASP A 945 -35.36 -6.10 -27.88
N VAL A 946 -34.65 -7.09 -27.32
CA VAL A 946 -34.15 -8.24 -28.09
C VAL A 946 -35.29 -9.21 -28.38
N LYS A 947 -35.45 -9.62 -29.64
CA LYS A 947 -36.37 -10.69 -30.03
C LYS A 947 -35.62 -12.02 -29.97
N VAL A 948 -36.17 -13.02 -29.28
CA VAL A 948 -35.49 -14.29 -29.04
C VAL A 948 -35.89 -15.33 -30.07
N GLU A 949 -34.91 -15.99 -30.68
CA GLU A 949 -35.12 -17.07 -31.65
C GLU A 949 -34.30 -18.31 -31.25
N CYS A 950 -34.98 -19.32 -30.68
CA CYS A 950 -34.37 -20.57 -30.23
C CYS A 950 -33.78 -21.39 -31.39
N ARG A 951 -32.61 -22.00 -31.13
CA ARG A 951 -31.98 -22.99 -32.02
C ARG A 951 -32.58 -24.40 -31.78
N PRO A 952 -32.42 -25.37 -32.71
CA PRO A 952 -32.94 -26.73 -32.53
C PRO A 952 -32.53 -27.41 -31.20
N GLU A 953 -31.32 -27.15 -30.73
CA GLU A 953 -30.77 -27.67 -29.47
C GLU A 953 -31.34 -26.98 -28.21
N GLU A 954 -31.99 -25.82 -28.37
CA GLU A 954 -32.53 -25.00 -27.27
C GLU A 954 -34.02 -25.25 -27.03
N PHE A 955 -34.70 -25.96 -27.94
CA PHE A 955 -36.08 -26.34 -27.73
C PHE A 955 -36.19 -27.44 -26.67
N THR A 956 -37.18 -27.28 -25.80
CA THR A 956 -37.61 -28.37 -24.92
C THR A 956 -38.75 -29.10 -25.61
N SER A 957 -38.53 -30.39 -25.92
CA SER A 957 -39.50 -31.22 -26.61
C SER A 957 -40.31 -32.08 -25.62
N PHE A 958 -41.62 -32.17 -25.82
CA PHE A 958 -42.51 -33.06 -25.08
C PHE A 958 -43.71 -33.49 -25.94
N ASN A 959 -44.38 -34.58 -25.58
CA ASN A 959 -45.53 -35.08 -26.35
C ASN A 959 -46.85 -34.41 -25.95
N VAL A 960 -47.81 -34.34 -26.86
CA VAL A 960 -49.20 -33.92 -26.56
C VAL A 960 -50.16 -35.11 -26.42
N PRO A 961 -51.24 -34.96 -25.62
CA PRO A 961 -52.33 -35.94 -25.59
C PRO A 961 -53.02 -36.10 -26.95
N ASP A 962 -53.50 -37.32 -27.23
CA ASP A 962 -54.17 -37.65 -28.48
C ASP A 962 -55.39 -36.74 -28.75
N GLY A 963 -55.44 -36.14 -29.93
CA GLY A 963 -56.55 -35.31 -30.40
C GLY A 963 -56.43 -33.80 -30.12
N GLN A 964 -55.31 -33.33 -29.57
CA GLN A 964 -54.99 -31.91 -29.41
C GLN A 964 -53.76 -31.51 -30.25
N THR A 965 -53.70 -30.26 -30.68
CA THR A 965 -52.48 -29.67 -31.25
C THR A 965 -51.59 -29.06 -30.17
N CYS A 966 -50.28 -28.93 -30.44
CA CYS A 966 -49.33 -28.29 -29.53
C CYS A 966 -49.82 -26.91 -29.07
N GLY A 967 -50.30 -26.07 -29.99
CA GLY A 967 -50.77 -24.72 -29.69
C GLY A 967 -52.00 -24.72 -28.77
N GLU A 968 -52.93 -25.66 -28.95
CA GLU A 968 -54.11 -25.80 -28.08
C GLU A 968 -53.73 -26.30 -26.70
N TYR A 969 -52.86 -27.30 -26.61
CA TYR A 969 -52.47 -27.89 -25.33
C TYR A 969 -51.69 -26.91 -24.45
N VAL A 970 -50.85 -26.05 -25.01
CA VAL A 970 -50.05 -25.07 -24.24
C VAL A 970 -50.70 -23.68 -24.12
N ALA A 971 -51.89 -23.46 -24.69
CA ALA A 971 -52.51 -22.13 -24.74
C ALA A 971 -52.70 -21.49 -23.35
N ASP A 972 -53.22 -22.27 -22.39
CA ASP A 972 -53.43 -21.81 -21.02
C ASP A 972 -52.10 -21.50 -20.32
N PHE A 973 -51.07 -22.33 -20.55
CA PHE A 973 -49.72 -22.12 -20.03
C PHE A 973 -49.09 -20.82 -20.57
N LEU A 974 -49.13 -20.59 -21.89
CA LEU A 974 -48.58 -19.40 -22.55
C LEU A 974 -49.36 -18.11 -22.26
N SER A 975 -50.58 -18.20 -21.75
CA SER A 975 -51.36 -17.02 -21.35
C SER A 975 -50.80 -16.31 -20.10
N VAL A 976 -50.05 -17.06 -19.27
CA VAL A 976 -49.47 -16.58 -18.01
C VAL A 976 -47.94 -16.60 -18.02
N ASN A 977 -47.34 -17.54 -18.73
CA ASN A 977 -45.89 -17.74 -18.78
C ASN A 977 -45.28 -17.22 -20.09
N ALA A 978 -44.02 -16.78 -19.99
CA ALA A 978 -43.23 -16.34 -21.14
C ALA A 978 -42.92 -17.48 -22.11
N GLY A 979 -42.55 -17.15 -23.34
CA GLY A 979 -42.10 -18.12 -24.34
C GLY A 979 -43.02 -18.30 -25.55
N TYR A 980 -42.66 -19.25 -26.41
CA TYR A 980 -43.44 -19.60 -27.61
C TYR A 980 -43.21 -21.05 -28.03
N VAL A 981 -44.12 -21.59 -28.84
CA VAL A 981 -43.99 -22.93 -29.45
C VAL A 981 -43.69 -22.79 -30.94
N ALA A 982 -42.67 -23.49 -31.42
CA ALA A 982 -42.21 -23.38 -32.81
C ALA A 982 -43.13 -24.10 -33.80
N ASN A 983 -43.80 -25.17 -33.37
CA ASN A 983 -44.63 -26.05 -34.20
C ASN A 983 -46.08 -26.17 -33.68
N PRO A 984 -46.87 -25.07 -33.65
CA PRO A 984 -48.18 -25.04 -33.00
C PRO A 984 -49.21 -26.02 -33.59
N ASN A 985 -49.06 -26.43 -34.85
CA ASN A 985 -50.00 -27.34 -35.54
C ASN A 985 -49.61 -28.82 -35.43
N ALA A 986 -48.52 -29.17 -34.73
CA ALA A 986 -48.11 -30.56 -34.56
C ALA A 986 -49.02 -31.28 -33.53
N THR A 987 -49.28 -32.57 -33.75
CA THR A 987 -50.11 -33.43 -32.87
C THR A 987 -49.29 -34.54 -32.20
N GLY A 988 -47.97 -34.35 -32.07
CA GLY A 988 -47.03 -35.32 -31.55
C GLY A 988 -46.02 -34.67 -30.61
N SER A 989 -44.80 -34.44 -31.09
CA SER A 989 -43.76 -33.70 -30.34
C SER A 989 -43.96 -32.20 -30.48
N CYS A 990 -43.98 -31.47 -29.37
CA CYS A 990 -44.06 -30.01 -29.31
C CYS A 990 -42.71 -29.42 -28.90
N ASP A 991 -42.26 -28.41 -29.64
CA ASP A 991 -40.98 -27.75 -29.41
C ASP A 991 -41.21 -26.37 -28.81
N TYR A 992 -40.87 -26.22 -27.53
CA TYR A 992 -41.08 -25.00 -26.75
C TYR A 992 -39.78 -24.23 -26.51
N CYS A 993 -39.86 -22.90 -26.62
CA CYS A 993 -38.81 -21.95 -26.29
C CYS A 993 -39.22 -21.08 -25.10
N ALA A 994 -38.35 -20.95 -24.09
CA ALA A 994 -38.68 -20.31 -22.82
C ALA A 994 -38.90 -18.79 -22.88
N TYR A 995 -38.38 -18.10 -23.89
CA TYR A 995 -38.46 -16.65 -24.02
C TYR A 995 -38.78 -16.27 -25.46
N SER A 996 -39.67 -15.29 -25.62
CA SER A 996 -40.00 -14.63 -26.89
C SER A 996 -39.29 -13.29 -27.05
N THR A 997 -39.06 -12.61 -25.93
CA THR A 997 -38.39 -11.30 -25.85
C THR A 997 -37.39 -11.27 -24.71
N GLY A 998 -36.33 -10.46 -24.84
CA GLY A 998 -35.36 -10.28 -23.78
C GLY A 998 -35.91 -9.57 -22.54
N ALA A 999 -37.03 -8.83 -22.66
CA ALA A 999 -37.77 -8.32 -21.51
C ALA A 999 -38.32 -9.43 -20.60
N GLU A 1000 -38.72 -10.58 -21.14
CA GLU A 1000 -39.15 -11.73 -20.34
C GLU A 1000 -37.98 -12.33 -19.56
N TYR A 1001 -36.80 -12.41 -20.18
CA TYR A 1001 -35.57 -12.80 -19.51
C TYR A 1001 -35.15 -11.79 -18.43
N ALA A 1002 -35.23 -10.49 -18.71
CA ALA A 1002 -34.89 -9.42 -17.77
C ALA A 1002 -35.72 -9.50 -16.47
N LYS A 1003 -37.00 -9.88 -16.58
CA LYS A 1003 -37.91 -10.03 -15.43
C LYS A 1003 -37.43 -11.10 -14.44
N THR A 1004 -36.73 -12.14 -14.89
CA THR A 1004 -36.15 -13.17 -14.00
C THR A 1004 -35.06 -12.61 -13.07
N PHE A 1005 -34.46 -11.47 -13.44
CA PHE A 1005 -33.48 -10.73 -12.64
C PHE A 1005 -34.08 -9.50 -11.94
N ASN A 1006 -35.41 -9.48 -11.74
CA ASN A 1006 -36.14 -8.39 -11.08
C ASN A 1006 -36.13 -7.05 -11.84
N LEU A 1007 -35.81 -7.06 -13.15
CA LEU A 1007 -36.01 -5.91 -14.05
C LEU A 1007 -37.41 -5.98 -14.66
N ARG A 1008 -38.41 -5.43 -13.95
CA ARG A 1008 -39.83 -5.61 -14.30
C ARG A 1008 -40.32 -4.69 -15.41
N GLU A 1009 -39.73 -3.51 -15.53
CA GLU A 1009 -40.14 -2.45 -16.46
C GLU A 1009 -38.92 -1.79 -17.10
N GLU A 1010 -39.08 -1.28 -18.33
CA GLU A 1010 -37.98 -0.72 -19.14
C GLU A 1010 -37.28 0.45 -18.43
N TYR A 1011 -38.06 1.31 -17.76
CA TYR A 1011 -37.54 2.49 -17.09
C TYR A 1011 -36.62 2.17 -15.90
N TYR A 1012 -36.62 0.91 -15.42
CA TYR A 1012 -35.75 0.47 -14.33
C TYR A 1012 -34.28 0.69 -14.69
N GLY A 1013 -33.89 0.59 -15.96
CA GLY A 1013 -32.52 0.89 -16.38
C GLY A 1013 -32.08 2.31 -16.01
N TRP A 1014 -32.92 3.32 -16.28
CA TRP A 1014 -32.61 4.72 -15.92
C TRP A 1014 -32.73 5.00 -14.43
N ARG A 1015 -33.70 4.38 -13.76
CA ARG A 1015 -33.84 4.43 -12.30
C ARG A 1015 -32.56 3.94 -11.64
N ASP A 1016 -32.07 2.77 -12.07
CA ASP A 1016 -30.91 2.12 -11.49
C ASP A 1016 -29.63 2.93 -11.74
N THR A 1017 -29.47 3.50 -12.95
CA THR A 1017 -28.40 4.47 -13.24
C THR A 1017 -28.42 5.70 -12.33
N GLY A 1018 -29.61 6.26 -12.07
CA GLY A 1018 -29.76 7.37 -11.12
C GLY A 1018 -29.36 7.00 -9.70
N ILE A 1019 -29.70 5.78 -9.26
CA ILE A 1019 -29.31 5.26 -7.94
C ILE A 1019 -27.80 4.99 -7.88
N THR A 1020 -27.19 4.43 -8.93
CA THR A 1020 -25.73 4.25 -9.02
C THR A 1020 -24.99 5.59 -8.87
N ALA A 1021 -25.49 6.67 -9.48
CA ALA A 1021 -24.91 8.01 -9.32
C ALA A 1021 -24.95 8.52 -7.87
N LEU A 1022 -26.04 8.28 -7.13
CA LEU A 1022 -26.14 8.60 -5.71
C LEU A 1022 -25.13 7.79 -4.88
N PHE A 1023 -24.96 6.50 -5.21
CA PHE A 1023 -23.95 5.67 -4.57
C PHE A 1023 -22.54 6.19 -4.81
N CYS A 1024 -22.20 6.66 -6.02
CA CYS A 1024 -20.91 7.29 -6.30
C CYS A 1024 -20.62 8.50 -5.40
N ILE A 1025 -21.63 9.35 -5.15
CA ILE A 1025 -21.49 10.49 -4.24
C ILE A 1025 -21.29 10.01 -2.80
N SER A 1026 -22.09 9.04 -2.36
CA SER A 1026 -22.02 8.49 -1.01
C SER A 1026 -20.71 7.75 -0.72
N SER A 1027 -20.15 7.04 -1.71
CA SER A 1027 -18.91 6.28 -1.58
C SER A 1027 -17.70 7.22 -1.52
N TYR A 1028 -17.69 8.33 -2.25
CA TYR A 1028 -16.68 9.37 -2.02
C TYR A 1028 -16.83 10.02 -0.64
N ALA A 1029 -18.05 10.28 -0.16
CA ALA A 1029 -18.25 10.77 1.21
C ALA A 1029 -17.73 9.77 2.26
N LEU A 1030 -17.80 8.46 1.99
CA LEU A 1030 -17.21 7.42 2.83
C LEU A 1030 -15.68 7.55 2.92
N VAL A 1031 -14.98 7.91 1.84
CA VAL A 1031 -13.52 8.18 1.87
C VAL A 1031 -13.19 9.28 2.88
N PHE A 1032 -13.96 10.38 2.87
CA PHE A 1032 -13.78 11.47 3.83
C PHE A 1032 -14.08 11.03 5.27
N LEU A 1033 -15.12 10.20 5.46
CA LEU A 1033 -15.48 9.66 6.77
C LEU A 1033 -14.36 8.76 7.32
N MET A 1034 -13.84 7.82 6.51
CA MET A 1034 -12.77 6.90 6.91
C MET A 1034 -11.49 7.65 7.27
N MET A 1035 -11.12 8.67 6.49
CA MET A 1035 -9.97 9.52 6.83
C MET A 1035 -10.18 10.31 8.13
N LYS A 1036 -11.40 10.81 8.38
CA LYS A 1036 -11.74 11.52 9.61
C LYS A 1036 -11.67 10.61 10.83
N LEU A 1037 -12.17 9.37 10.73
CA LEU A 1037 -12.12 8.38 11.81
C LEU A 1037 -10.68 8.01 12.18
N ARG A 1038 -9.78 7.96 11.20
CA ARG A 1038 -8.35 7.73 11.43
C ARG A 1038 -7.63 8.93 12.05
N SER A 1039 -8.02 10.15 11.69
CA SER A 1039 -7.32 11.37 12.12
C SER A 1039 -7.57 11.71 13.60
N LYS A 1040 -6.64 11.32 14.48
CA LYS A 1040 -6.63 11.72 15.90
C LYS A 1040 -6.16 13.17 16.13
N LYS A 1041 -6.61 13.79 17.22
CA LYS A 1041 -6.15 15.11 17.70
C LYS A 1041 -4.88 14.98 18.54
N THR A 1042 -3.92 15.88 18.34
CA THR A 1042 -2.70 16.02 19.17
C THR A 1042 -3.04 16.39 20.61
N LYS A 1043 -2.26 15.91 21.59
CA LYS A 1043 -2.37 16.26 23.01
C LYS A 1043 -1.53 17.49 23.34
N SER A 1044 -2.04 18.34 24.23
CA SER A 1044 -1.34 19.49 24.81
C SER A 1044 -0.97 19.21 26.27
N ALA A 1045 0.07 19.88 26.78
CA ALA A 1045 0.40 19.87 28.20
C ALA A 1045 -0.75 20.44 29.04
N ARG A 1046 -1.02 19.85 30.20
CA ARG A 1046 -1.94 20.39 31.21
C ARG A 1046 -1.13 21.03 32.34
N SER A 1047 -1.43 22.30 32.64
CA SER A 1047 -1.09 22.91 33.92
C SER A 1047 -2.26 22.64 34.86
N ASP A 1048 -2.15 21.60 35.68
CA ASP A 1048 -2.98 21.48 36.88
C ASP A 1048 -2.40 22.38 37.99
#